data_AF-A0A7J4VFH5-F1
#
_entry.id   AF-A0A7J4VFH5-F1
#
_cell.length_a   1.000
_cell.length_b   1.000
_cell.length_c   1.000
_cell.angle_alpha   90.00
_cell.angle_beta   90.00
_cell.angle_gamma   90.00
#
_symmetry.space_group_name_H-M   'P 1'
#
loop_
_entity.id
_entity.type
_entity.pdbx_description
1 polymer ?
#
loop_
_entity_poly.entity_id
_entity_poly.type
_entity_poly.pdbx_seq_one_letter_code
_entity_poly.pdbx_strand_id
1 'polypeptide(L)'
;MSFSDQSSKITSALEERIKEINFLHDLEDLLHDQTLVKEDIFLIVIKRMRSAWQFPELCEVRLRYRDKTFETGGYIEDMPVLSEDLVAGEKIVGDIQVTYTKEAPIAEIGPFLKQEKRLLETIAFRLGDFIFNHRLKKKLDRKRVEEAVVEKTEWRIVIDMIRKTDPALFMRLLRKMLHQLNWKGIEEAEVLLKEMSIDLKGEEERGTEDENRPLQKRIITDYDDYISSILKLTSENFTEEEILWRVQKWIQNDNTSSLIKVLESQDSSLADISDAIRRFYHMAPEKIELSPATVKGLRVSLLRRFLTDDLDFIQIAKDYVKLTDFHKLIDKMIFLPGSHGKLGGKSSGVFLAHNILKASVSSAELPFEVKIPKTWYLTSDCIMQFIQYNNLEEVYEHKYRDIEEIRVEYPQVLQLFKDSQFPPDILKGLSVALDDFGDSPIIVRSSSLLEDQVGSAFSGKYKSLFLANQGSKAERLSALMDAIAEVYASTFGPDPIEYRTERGLIDFHEEMGIMIMEVVGTRVGDYWFPAFAGVAFSNNEFRWSPRINREDGLVRLVPGLGTRAVDRVSDDYPILIAPGQPNLRVNVTLQESLRYSPKKIDLINLKTNQFQTIDLDTLLSEVGADYPQINNIVSVVSNGMLRPPNPLQVDYQEDELVVTFEGMLNRSQFLPKMHTMLQILQNKFKVPVDVEFASDGKDFYLLQCRPQSYTKQNTADAIPKNIPADRVVFSASKHISNGRVPPLRFVVYVDPEGYDSLGSKEEMLEVASVIGKLNKLLPRRKFILMGPGRWGSRGDIKLGVSVTYSQINNCSMLIEISKKKGNYKPDLSFGTHFFQDLVEASIRYLPLFLDEEHSSFNESFIKDSSNLLLDMLPEYAHLRNVVYVTDIWDEFEGG
;
A
#
# COMPACT_ATOMS: atom_id res chain seq x y z
N MET A 1 -14.94 41.17 -15.66
CA MET A 1 -14.38 41.48 -14.33
C MET A 1 -13.09 40.69 -14.19
N SER A 2 -11.95 41.35 -13.95
CA SER A 2 -10.64 40.71 -13.87
C SER A 2 -10.56 39.76 -12.66
N PHE A 3 -9.72 38.72 -12.75
CA PHE A 3 -9.44 37.79 -11.65
C PHE A 3 -9.00 38.51 -10.35
N SER A 4 -8.38 39.70 -10.47
CA SER A 4 -7.99 40.53 -9.32
C SER A 4 -9.19 41.10 -8.56
N ASP A 5 -10.29 41.43 -9.25
CA ASP A 5 -11.50 41.99 -8.65
C ASP A 5 -12.34 40.93 -7.92
N GLN A 6 -12.28 39.67 -8.35
CA GLN A 6 -12.90 38.56 -7.62
C GLN A 6 -12.08 38.18 -6.39
N SER A 7 -10.74 38.17 -6.50
CA SER A 7 -9.88 37.88 -5.35
C SER A 7 -10.00 38.95 -4.27
N SER A 8 -10.08 40.24 -4.62
CA SER A 8 -10.21 41.33 -3.65
C SER A 8 -11.56 41.32 -2.92
N LYS A 9 -12.64 40.99 -3.64
CA LYS A 9 -13.98 40.82 -3.05
C LYS A 9 -14.06 39.63 -2.10
N ILE A 10 -13.39 38.53 -2.42
CA ILE A 10 -13.33 37.34 -1.55
C ILE A 10 -12.51 37.63 -0.30
N THR A 11 -11.35 38.28 -0.41
CA THR A 11 -10.54 38.66 0.76
C THR A 11 -11.26 39.65 1.67
N SER A 12 -11.94 40.66 1.11
CA SER A 12 -12.72 41.62 1.91
C SER A 12 -13.90 40.93 2.60
N ALA A 13 -14.60 40.00 1.94
CA ALA A 13 -15.67 39.22 2.57
C ALA A 13 -15.16 38.29 3.69
N LEU A 14 -13.95 37.74 3.56
CA LEU A 14 -13.31 36.94 4.60
C LEU A 14 -12.87 37.79 5.80
N GLU A 15 -12.32 38.98 5.57
CA GLU A 15 -11.93 39.91 6.64
C GLU A 15 -13.12 40.38 7.47
N GLU A 16 -14.23 40.76 6.83
CA GLU A 16 -15.47 41.10 7.55
C GLU A 16 -16.00 39.89 8.33
N ARG A 17 -15.92 38.67 7.77
CA ARG A 17 -16.34 37.45 8.47
C ARG A 17 -15.49 37.12 9.70
N ILE A 18 -14.19 37.42 9.66
CA ILE A 18 -13.28 37.25 10.81
C ILE A 18 -13.63 38.26 11.92
N LYS A 19 -13.93 39.52 11.58
CA LYS A 19 -14.36 40.53 12.56
C LYS A 19 -15.65 40.12 13.27
N GLU A 20 -16.64 39.60 12.54
CA GLU A 20 -17.90 39.09 13.12
C GLU A 20 -17.66 37.93 14.09
N ILE A 21 -16.85 36.94 13.69
CA ILE A 21 -16.58 35.74 14.49
C ILE A 21 -15.83 36.11 15.76
N ASN A 22 -14.78 36.94 15.66
CA ASN A 22 -14.01 37.39 16.81
C ASN A 22 -14.88 38.15 17.81
N PHE A 23 -15.76 39.03 17.34
CA PHE A 23 -16.69 39.75 18.21
C PHE A 23 -17.71 38.82 18.88
N LEU A 24 -18.24 37.81 18.17
CA LEU A 24 -19.18 36.85 18.76
C LEU A 24 -18.52 35.98 19.84
N HIS A 25 -17.26 35.58 19.66
CA HIS A 25 -16.49 34.90 20.71
C HIS A 25 -16.26 35.80 21.91
N ASP A 26 -15.80 37.04 21.69
CA ASP A 26 -15.60 38.04 22.75
C ASP A 26 -16.90 38.32 23.52
N LEU A 27 -18.04 38.37 22.81
CA LEU A 27 -19.36 38.55 23.41
C LEU A 27 -19.73 37.36 24.30
N GLU A 28 -19.44 36.13 23.89
CA GLU A 28 -19.69 34.94 24.72
C GLU A 28 -18.85 34.99 26.00
N ASP A 29 -17.57 35.34 25.93
CA ASP A 29 -16.72 35.48 27.12
C ASP A 29 -17.24 36.58 28.08
N LEU A 30 -17.62 37.74 27.54
CA LEU A 30 -18.16 38.86 28.31
C LEU A 30 -19.50 38.54 29.01
N LEU A 31 -20.36 37.75 28.36
CA LEU A 31 -21.66 37.39 28.93
C LEU A 31 -21.56 36.27 29.99
N HIS A 32 -20.45 35.51 30.01
CA HIS A 32 -20.17 34.49 31.03
C HIS A 32 -19.38 35.02 32.23
N ASP A 33 -18.80 36.22 32.15
CA ASP A 33 -18.06 36.83 33.26
C ASP A 33 -19.01 37.24 34.41
N GLN A 34 -18.89 36.54 35.54
CA GLN A 34 -19.72 36.76 36.72
C GLN A 34 -19.22 37.90 37.62
N THR A 35 -18.07 38.49 37.33
CA THR A 35 -17.45 39.55 38.15
C THR A 35 -17.93 40.95 37.79
N LEU A 36 -18.50 41.14 36.60
CA LEU A 36 -18.93 42.44 36.08
C LEU A 36 -20.42 42.69 36.35
N VAL A 37 -20.76 43.95 36.66
CA VAL A 37 -22.16 44.36 36.80
C VAL A 37 -22.79 44.45 35.42
N LYS A 38 -24.07 44.08 35.31
CA LYS A 38 -24.83 44.06 34.06
C LYS A 38 -24.71 45.35 33.23
N GLU A 39 -24.74 46.51 33.89
CA GLU A 39 -24.57 47.80 33.23
C GLU A 39 -23.18 48.01 32.63
N ASP A 40 -22.12 47.47 33.24
CA ASP A 40 -20.76 47.53 32.72
C ASP A 40 -20.59 46.65 31.48
N ILE A 41 -21.23 45.46 31.48
CA ILE A 41 -21.24 44.56 30.33
C ILE A 41 -21.89 45.25 29.12
N PHE A 42 -23.01 45.95 29.31
CA PHE A 42 -23.66 46.69 28.22
C PHE A 42 -22.76 47.78 27.63
N LEU A 43 -22.04 48.52 28.48
CA LEU A 43 -21.09 49.54 28.03
C LEU A 43 -19.90 48.94 27.26
N ILE A 44 -19.40 47.78 27.69
CA ILE A 44 -18.29 47.11 27.01
C ILE A 44 -18.76 46.54 25.66
N VAL A 45 -19.94 45.93 25.62
CA VAL A 45 -20.54 45.37 24.40
C VAL A 45 -20.73 46.45 23.34
N ILE A 46 -21.40 47.57 23.65
CA ILE A 46 -21.63 48.62 22.64
C ILE A 46 -20.32 49.26 22.14
N LYS A 47 -19.27 49.33 22.98
CA LYS A 47 -17.95 49.82 22.56
C LYS A 47 -17.25 48.85 21.62
N ARG A 48 -17.31 47.55 21.89
CA ARG A 48 -16.70 46.51 21.05
C ARG A 48 -17.49 46.23 19.77
N MET A 49 -18.80 46.46 19.77
CA MET A 49 -19.62 46.30 18.56
C MET A 49 -19.11 47.16 17.41
N ARG A 50 -18.59 48.36 17.70
CA ARG A 50 -18.04 49.25 16.67
C ARG A 50 -17.00 48.55 15.79
N SER A 51 -16.10 47.75 16.37
CA SER A 51 -15.05 47.07 15.59
C SER A 51 -15.54 45.94 14.69
N ALA A 52 -16.79 45.48 14.87
CA ALA A 52 -17.39 44.39 14.11
C ALA A 52 -18.19 44.85 12.88
N TRP A 53 -18.39 46.17 12.71
CA TRP A 53 -19.08 46.75 11.56
C TRP A 53 -18.09 47.17 10.47
N GLN A 54 -18.57 47.28 9.23
CA GLN A 54 -17.77 47.58 8.04
C GLN A 54 -16.98 48.90 8.18
N PHE A 55 -17.56 49.90 8.87
CA PHE A 55 -16.91 51.19 9.15
C PHE A 55 -16.81 51.48 10.67
N PRO A 56 -15.84 50.88 11.39
CA PRO A 56 -15.75 50.99 12.85
C PRO A 56 -15.65 52.42 13.40
N GLU A 57 -14.92 53.27 12.70
CA GLU A 57 -14.67 54.67 13.08
C GLU A 57 -15.93 55.54 12.96
N LEU A 58 -16.88 55.13 12.11
CA LEU A 58 -18.13 55.85 11.88
C LEU A 58 -19.30 55.22 12.65
N CYS A 59 -19.17 53.98 13.09
CA CYS A 59 -20.20 53.20 13.77
C CYS A 59 -20.43 53.71 15.20
N GLU A 60 -21.67 54.05 15.51
CA GLU A 60 -22.12 54.40 16.87
C GLU A 60 -23.32 53.53 17.25
N VAL A 61 -23.36 53.09 18.50
CA VAL A 61 -24.33 52.12 19.01
C VAL A 61 -25.04 52.68 20.23
N ARG A 62 -26.36 52.53 20.25
CA ARG A 62 -27.26 52.92 21.34
C ARG A 62 -28.02 51.68 21.81
N LEU A 63 -27.91 51.34 23.08
CA LEU A 63 -28.65 50.28 23.73
C LEU A 63 -29.59 50.89 24.77
N ARG A 64 -30.89 50.68 24.62
CA ARG A 64 -31.92 51.06 25.58
C ARG A 64 -32.34 49.83 26.35
N TYR A 65 -32.33 49.91 27.67
CA TYR A 65 -32.82 48.84 28.55
C TYR A 65 -33.61 49.45 29.70
N ARG A 66 -34.94 49.27 29.67
CA ARG A 66 -35.90 49.95 30.57
C ARG A 66 -35.70 51.48 30.52
N ASP A 67 -35.52 52.11 31.69
CA ASP A 67 -35.35 53.57 31.82
C ASP A 67 -33.87 54.02 31.67
N LYS A 68 -32.96 53.12 31.27
CA LYS A 68 -31.54 53.41 31.08
C LYS A 68 -31.16 53.32 29.60
N THR A 69 -30.39 54.29 29.16
CA THR A 69 -29.82 54.35 27.81
C THR A 69 -28.30 54.34 27.89
N PHE A 70 -27.66 53.46 27.11
CA PHE A 70 -26.22 53.32 26.99
C PHE A 70 -25.83 53.67 25.56
N GLU A 71 -24.94 54.64 25.38
CA GLU A 71 -24.57 55.14 24.05
C GLU A 71 -23.06 55.26 23.93
N THR A 72 -22.56 55.04 22.72
CA THR A 72 -21.22 55.47 22.33
C THR A 72 -21.26 56.98 22.01
N GLY A 73 -20.17 57.70 22.30
CA GLY A 73 -20.17 59.16 22.51
C GLY A 73 -20.51 60.06 21.32
N GLY A 74 -20.84 59.51 20.14
CA GLY A 74 -21.10 60.26 18.90
C GLY A 74 -22.45 59.99 18.24
N TYR A 75 -23.46 59.44 18.94
CA TYR A 75 -24.74 59.08 18.32
C TYR A 75 -25.53 60.31 17.79
N ILE A 76 -25.96 60.26 16.52
CA ILE A 76 -26.74 61.31 15.84
C ILE A 76 -28.09 60.75 15.42
N GLU A 77 -29.20 61.42 15.77
CA GLU A 77 -30.57 60.90 15.54
C GLU A 77 -31.07 61.01 14.09
N ASP A 78 -30.50 61.90 13.27
CA ASP A 78 -30.96 62.18 11.90
C ASP A 78 -30.31 61.28 10.81
N MET A 79 -29.66 60.18 11.20
CA MET A 79 -28.97 59.25 10.28
C MET A 79 -29.72 57.91 10.14
N PRO A 80 -29.55 57.14 9.04
CA PRO A 80 -30.16 55.82 8.90
C PRO A 80 -29.74 54.85 10.02
N VAL A 81 -30.72 54.33 10.75
CA VAL A 81 -30.51 53.43 11.90
C VAL A 81 -30.91 52.00 11.55
N LEU A 82 -30.08 51.05 11.98
CA LEU A 82 -30.42 49.64 12.06
C LEU A 82 -30.79 49.30 13.52
N SER A 83 -32.00 48.79 13.76
CA SER A 83 -32.51 48.56 15.11
C SER A 83 -33.09 47.16 15.29
N GLU A 84 -32.83 46.53 16.44
CA GLU A 84 -33.42 45.25 16.83
C GLU A 84 -33.91 45.28 18.30
N ASP A 85 -35.01 44.59 18.57
CA ASP A 85 -35.61 44.53 19.90
C ASP A 85 -34.86 43.56 20.82
N LEU A 86 -34.61 43.98 22.07
CA LEU A 86 -34.10 43.09 23.11
C LEU A 86 -35.26 42.33 23.75
N VAL A 87 -35.39 41.05 23.44
CA VAL A 87 -36.45 40.18 23.97
C VAL A 87 -35.89 39.30 25.08
N ALA A 88 -36.42 39.43 26.30
CA ALA A 88 -36.05 38.58 27.44
C ALA A 88 -37.23 37.68 27.83
N GLY A 89 -37.19 36.41 27.42
CA GLY A 89 -38.32 35.49 27.49
C GLY A 89 -39.38 35.86 26.45
N GLU A 90 -40.59 36.26 26.89
CA GLU A 90 -41.69 36.71 26.01
C GLU A 90 -41.92 38.23 26.05
N LYS A 91 -41.05 39.00 26.71
CA LYS A 91 -41.21 40.46 26.86
C LYS A 91 -40.07 41.22 26.20
N ILE A 92 -40.42 42.23 25.41
CA ILE A 92 -39.49 43.26 24.94
C ILE A 92 -39.08 44.09 26.16
N VAL A 93 -37.77 44.17 26.40
CA VAL A 93 -37.17 44.84 27.58
C VAL A 93 -36.31 46.04 27.20
N GLY A 94 -36.17 46.31 25.91
CA GLY A 94 -35.31 47.35 25.36
C GLY A 94 -35.09 47.15 23.86
N ASP A 95 -34.18 47.94 23.31
CA ASP A 95 -33.79 47.88 21.90
C ASP A 95 -32.30 48.22 21.75
N ILE A 96 -31.68 47.74 20.68
CA ILE A 96 -30.31 48.07 20.30
C ILE A 96 -30.30 48.65 18.89
N GLN A 97 -29.61 49.77 18.73
CA GLN A 97 -29.59 50.59 17.54
C GLN A 97 -28.16 50.87 17.12
N VAL A 98 -27.89 50.77 15.82
CA VAL A 98 -26.58 51.05 15.21
C VAL A 98 -26.77 52.10 14.11
N THR A 99 -25.90 53.11 14.09
CA THR A 99 -25.90 54.19 13.10
C THR A 99 -24.49 54.52 12.63
N TYR A 100 -24.37 55.14 11.45
CA TYR A 100 -23.11 55.72 10.96
C TYR A 100 -23.16 57.25 11.07
N THR A 101 -22.10 57.86 11.59
CA THR A 101 -22.03 59.32 11.86
C THR A 101 -21.82 60.20 10.62
N LYS A 102 -21.62 59.60 9.45
CA LYS A 102 -21.48 60.25 8.14
C LYS A 102 -22.17 59.40 7.07
N GLU A 103 -22.50 60.00 5.92
CA GLU A 103 -23.02 59.25 4.77
C GLU A 103 -22.02 58.16 4.36
N ALA A 104 -22.42 56.90 4.56
CA ALA A 104 -21.68 55.72 4.14
C ALA A 104 -22.21 55.21 2.78
N PRO A 105 -21.40 54.50 1.98
CA PRO A 105 -21.83 53.96 0.71
C PRO A 105 -23.09 53.09 0.86
N ILE A 106 -24.02 53.20 -0.10
CA ILE A 106 -25.22 52.37 -0.11
C ILE A 106 -24.82 50.90 -0.29
N ALA A 107 -25.20 50.09 0.69
CA ALA A 107 -25.06 48.65 0.73
C ALA A 107 -26.45 47.99 0.53
N GLU A 108 -26.63 46.78 1.04
CA GLU A 108 -27.85 45.99 0.81
C GLU A 108 -29.03 46.44 1.67
N ILE A 109 -28.78 47.02 2.85
CA ILE A 109 -29.79 47.49 3.81
C ILE A 109 -29.45 48.94 4.20
N GLY A 110 -29.74 49.87 3.30
CA GLY A 110 -29.30 51.26 3.47
C GLY A 110 -27.76 51.33 3.43
N PRO A 111 -27.07 51.88 4.43
CA PRO A 111 -25.61 51.83 4.51
C PRO A 111 -25.05 50.52 5.10
N PHE A 112 -25.90 49.55 5.47
CA PHE A 112 -25.50 48.31 6.17
C PHE A 112 -25.52 47.07 5.27
N LEU A 113 -24.66 46.11 5.56
CA LEU A 113 -24.63 44.79 4.92
C LEU A 113 -25.70 43.85 5.50
N LYS A 114 -26.13 42.86 4.71
CA LYS A 114 -27.07 41.84 5.21
C LYS A 114 -26.50 41.01 6.36
N GLN A 115 -25.18 40.82 6.39
CA GLN A 115 -24.50 40.13 7.48
C GLN A 115 -24.51 40.97 8.77
N GLU A 116 -24.31 42.29 8.69
CA GLU A 116 -24.39 43.20 9.86
C GLU A 116 -25.77 43.19 10.51
N LYS A 117 -26.85 43.09 9.71
CA LYS A 117 -28.19 42.88 10.25
C LYS A 117 -28.32 41.58 11.02
N ARG A 118 -27.85 40.46 10.45
CA ARG A 118 -27.87 39.16 11.13
C ARG A 118 -27.01 39.16 12.39
N LEU A 119 -25.90 39.88 12.37
CA LEU A 119 -25.05 40.06 13.54
C LEU A 119 -25.82 40.81 14.64
N LEU A 120 -26.49 41.93 14.32
CA LEU A 120 -27.30 42.68 15.27
C LEU A 120 -28.44 41.84 15.86
N GLU A 121 -29.15 41.06 15.03
CA GLU A 121 -30.19 40.11 15.47
C GLU A 121 -29.61 39.08 16.47
N THR A 122 -28.43 38.53 16.16
CA THR A 122 -27.74 37.56 17.03
C THR A 122 -27.32 38.19 18.36
N ILE A 123 -26.80 39.42 18.32
CA ILE A 123 -26.41 40.18 19.52
C ILE A 123 -27.63 40.49 20.38
N ALA A 124 -28.72 40.98 19.77
CA ALA A 124 -29.96 41.30 20.46
C ALA A 124 -30.55 40.05 21.14
N PHE A 125 -30.52 38.90 20.45
CA PHE A 125 -30.93 37.61 21.01
C PHE A 125 -30.06 37.18 22.20
N ARG A 126 -28.72 37.23 22.06
CA ARG A 126 -27.78 36.85 23.14
C ARG A 126 -27.89 37.76 24.36
N LEU A 127 -28.02 39.07 24.16
CA LEU A 127 -28.24 40.03 25.23
C LEU A 127 -29.61 39.82 25.89
N GLY A 128 -30.65 39.51 25.10
CA GLY A 128 -31.97 39.14 25.59
C GLY A 128 -31.95 37.92 26.50
N ASP A 129 -31.24 36.87 26.09
CA ASP A 129 -31.05 35.64 26.87
C ASP A 129 -30.23 35.89 28.15
N PHE A 130 -29.14 36.68 28.06
CA PHE A 130 -28.38 37.12 29.23
C PHE A 130 -29.24 37.91 30.23
N ILE A 131 -30.07 38.86 29.75
CA ILE A 131 -31.01 39.62 30.58
C ILE A 131 -32.01 38.68 31.26
N PHE A 132 -32.52 37.69 30.54
CA PHE A 132 -33.46 36.70 31.04
C PHE A 132 -32.82 35.82 32.12
N ASN A 133 -31.63 35.27 31.86
CA ASN A 133 -30.86 34.44 32.80
C ASN A 133 -30.45 35.22 34.05
N HIS A 134 -30.01 36.46 33.91
CA HIS A 134 -29.69 37.32 35.06
C HIS A 134 -30.94 37.70 35.88
N ARG A 135 -32.10 37.86 35.22
CA ARG A 135 -33.39 38.10 35.91
C ARG A 135 -33.88 36.85 36.62
N LEU A 136 -33.65 35.67 36.07
CA LEU A 136 -33.91 34.38 36.72
C LEU A 136 -33.03 34.22 37.95
N LYS A 137 -31.70 34.44 37.85
CA LYS A 137 -30.77 34.44 39.00
C LYS A 137 -31.22 35.40 40.11
N LYS A 138 -31.58 36.64 39.77
CA LYS A 138 -32.05 37.64 40.75
C LYS A 138 -33.45 37.35 41.34
N LYS A 139 -34.29 36.59 40.63
CA LYS A 139 -35.58 36.08 41.15
C LYS A 139 -35.39 34.82 41.99
N LEU A 140 -34.38 34.01 41.71
CA LEU A 140 -33.94 32.88 42.52
C LEU A 140 -33.36 33.36 43.87
N ASP A 141 -32.58 34.45 43.87
CA ASP A 141 -32.03 35.04 45.11
C ASP A 141 -33.09 35.71 46.02
N ARG A 142 -34.20 36.20 45.45
CA ARG A 142 -35.27 36.88 46.21
C ARG A 142 -36.45 36.00 46.61
N LYS A 143 -36.49 34.74 46.18
CA LYS A 143 -37.52 33.74 46.57
C LYS A 143 -36.98 32.68 47.55
N ARG A 144 -35.97 33.05 48.36
CA ARG A 144 -35.58 32.28 49.56
C ARG A 144 -36.17 32.92 50.82
N VAL A 145 -37.49 32.81 50.97
CA VAL A 145 -38.16 32.68 52.28
C VAL A 145 -39.44 31.89 52.01
N GLU A 146 -39.50 30.67 52.55
CA GLU A 146 -40.67 29.75 52.67
C GLU A 146 -41.20 29.17 51.33
N GLU A 147 -41.19 27.87 50.99
CA GLU A 147 -40.87 26.58 51.62
C GLU A 147 -40.51 25.56 50.51
N ALA A 148 -39.62 24.61 50.83
CA ALA A 148 -39.35 23.29 50.22
C ALA A 148 -39.53 23.04 48.70
N VAL A 149 -38.46 23.11 47.88
CA VAL A 149 -38.18 22.17 46.75
C VAL A 149 -36.68 22.16 46.42
N VAL A 150 -36.14 20.95 46.24
CA VAL A 150 -34.77 20.50 45.91
C VAL A 150 -34.03 21.36 44.87
N GLU A 151 -32.80 21.80 45.21
CA GLU A 151 -31.83 22.43 44.30
C GLU A 151 -31.47 21.49 43.13
N LYS A 152 -31.67 21.95 41.88
CA LYS A 152 -31.10 21.29 40.69
C LYS A 152 -29.76 21.94 40.33
N THR A 153 -28.70 21.14 40.38
CA THR A 153 -27.31 21.47 40.05
C THR A 153 -27.08 21.71 38.54
N GLU A 154 -26.01 22.42 38.15
CA GLU A 154 -25.77 22.81 36.74
C GLU A 154 -25.66 21.61 35.78
N TRP A 155 -24.97 20.54 36.18
CA TRP A 155 -24.85 19.33 35.37
C TRP A 155 -26.20 18.60 35.19
N ARG A 156 -27.13 18.71 36.15
CA ARG A 156 -28.50 18.17 36.02
C ARG A 156 -29.28 18.89 34.93
N ILE A 157 -29.04 20.19 34.74
CA ILE A 157 -29.66 20.97 33.66
C ILE A 157 -29.17 20.48 32.29
N VAL A 158 -27.86 20.27 32.15
CA VAL A 158 -27.25 19.74 30.92
C VAL A 158 -27.81 18.35 30.58
N ILE A 159 -27.88 17.45 31.57
CA ILE A 159 -28.42 16.10 31.38
C ILE A 159 -29.92 16.12 31.06
N ASP A 160 -30.72 16.97 31.73
CA ASP A 160 -32.15 17.13 31.43
C ASP A 160 -32.40 17.74 30.03
N MET A 161 -31.50 18.62 29.57
CA MET A 161 -31.55 19.16 28.21
C MET A 161 -31.26 18.06 27.18
N ILE A 162 -30.22 17.26 27.38
CA ILE A 162 -29.87 16.13 26.50
C ILE A 162 -30.97 15.08 26.49
N ARG A 163 -31.62 14.81 27.63
CA ARG A 163 -32.79 13.90 27.70
C ARG A 163 -33.90 14.31 26.72
N LYS A 164 -34.06 15.61 26.48
CA LYS A 164 -35.08 16.17 25.57
C LYS A 164 -34.62 16.30 24.13
N THR A 165 -33.34 16.62 23.90
CA THR A 165 -32.80 16.86 22.56
C THR A 165 -32.25 15.60 21.88
N ASP A 166 -31.61 14.70 22.63
CA ASP A 166 -31.05 13.43 22.14
C ASP A 166 -31.18 12.30 23.19
N PRO A 167 -32.32 11.59 23.20
CA PRO A 167 -32.57 10.49 24.13
C PRO A 167 -31.54 9.35 24.04
N ALA A 168 -30.95 9.12 22.86
CA ALA A 168 -29.97 8.06 22.66
C ALA A 168 -28.60 8.43 23.26
N LEU A 169 -28.17 9.69 23.13
CA LEU A 169 -27.01 10.21 23.83
C LEU A 169 -27.21 10.20 25.34
N PHE A 170 -28.37 10.63 25.83
CA PHE A 170 -28.73 10.58 27.25
C PHE A 170 -28.55 9.18 27.86
N MET A 171 -29.08 8.15 27.21
CA MET A 171 -28.94 6.77 27.69
C MET A 171 -27.50 6.25 27.68
N ARG A 172 -26.69 6.67 26.71
CA ARG A 172 -25.25 6.33 26.68
C ARG A 172 -24.50 7.02 27.81
N LEU A 173 -24.82 8.27 28.13
CA LEU A 173 -24.21 9.01 29.25
C LEU A 173 -24.55 8.35 30.59
N LEU A 174 -25.82 7.99 30.82
CA LEU A 174 -26.25 7.28 32.04
C LEU A 174 -25.51 5.95 32.23
N ARG A 175 -25.37 5.16 31.16
CA ARG A 175 -24.63 3.89 31.22
C ARG A 175 -23.15 4.10 31.55
N LYS A 176 -22.53 5.14 31.00
CA LYS A 176 -21.14 5.51 31.34
C LYS A 176 -20.99 5.98 32.78
N MET A 177 -21.94 6.74 33.32
CA MET A 177 -21.96 7.13 34.73
C MET A 177 -22.04 5.90 35.64
N LEU A 178 -22.95 4.98 35.34
CA LEU A 178 -23.11 3.75 36.11
C LEU A 178 -21.85 2.86 36.11
N HIS A 179 -21.20 2.68 34.95
CA HIS A 179 -19.94 1.95 34.88
C HIS A 179 -18.81 2.61 35.69
N GLN A 180 -18.76 3.94 35.75
CA GLN A 180 -17.78 4.66 36.56
C GLN A 180 -18.03 4.50 38.05
N LEU A 181 -19.30 4.54 38.48
CA LEU A 181 -19.68 4.26 39.87
C LEU A 181 -19.25 2.85 40.28
N ASN A 182 -19.46 1.87 39.39
CA ASN A 182 -19.04 0.48 39.63
C ASN A 182 -17.51 0.34 39.69
N TRP A 183 -16.76 0.99 38.79
CA TRP A 183 -15.29 1.00 38.86
C TRP A 183 -14.73 1.67 40.12
N LYS A 184 -15.50 2.54 40.76
CA LYS A 184 -15.16 3.15 42.05
C LYS A 184 -15.47 2.22 43.24
N GLY A 185 -16.09 1.05 43.00
CA GLY A 185 -16.40 0.04 44.00
C GLY A 185 -17.68 0.30 44.80
N ILE A 186 -18.65 1.02 44.23
CA ILE A 186 -19.92 1.34 44.90
C ILE A 186 -20.88 0.16 44.75
N GLU A 187 -21.24 -0.47 45.88
CA GLU A 187 -22.09 -1.68 45.90
C GLU A 187 -23.48 -1.44 45.30
N GLU A 188 -24.08 -0.26 45.54
CA GLU A 188 -25.39 0.11 45.00
C GLU A 188 -25.38 0.23 43.47
N ALA A 189 -24.24 0.60 42.87
CA ALA A 189 -24.08 0.66 41.42
C ALA A 189 -23.95 -0.75 40.80
N GLU A 190 -23.40 -1.72 41.56
CA GLU A 190 -23.32 -3.11 41.13
C GLU A 190 -24.73 -3.76 41.08
N VAL A 191 -25.60 -3.41 42.03
CA VAL A 191 -27.01 -3.84 42.02
C VAL A 191 -27.74 -3.29 40.80
N LEU A 192 -27.62 -1.99 40.52
CA LEU A 192 -28.22 -1.35 39.34
C LEU A 192 -27.66 -1.93 38.02
N LEU A 193 -26.38 -2.31 37.97
CA LEU A 193 -25.82 -3.02 36.81
C LEU A 193 -26.41 -4.42 36.66
N LYS A 194 -26.62 -5.17 37.75
CA LYS A 194 -27.24 -6.50 37.75
C LYS A 194 -28.71 -6.45 37.30
N GLU A 195 -29.43 -5.37 37.58
CA GLU A 195 -30.78 -5.14 37.06
C GLU A 195 -30.80 -4.96 35.53
N MET A 196 -29.75 -4.37 34.94
CA MET A 196 -29.56 -4.28 33.49
C MET A 196 -28.91 -5.52 32.86
N SER A 197 -28.29 -6.38 33.66
CA SER A 197 -27.57 -7.57 33.19
C SER A 197 -28.54 -8.73 33.01
N ILE A 198 -28.30 -9.52 31.96
CA ILE A 198 -28.93 -10.83 31.82
C ILE A 198 -28.47 -11.69 33.00
N ASP A 199 -29.41 -12.38 33.63
CA ASP A 199 -29.14 -13.21 34.80
C ASP A 199 -28.19 -14.36 34.45
N LEU A 200 -26.95 -14.28 34.91
CA LEU A 200 -26.04 -15.42 34.98
C LEU A 200 -26.25 -16.22 36.27
N LYS A 201 -27.02 -15.69 37.24
CA LYS A 201 -27.24 -16.29 38.55
C LYS A 201 -28.53 -17.12 38.58
N GLY A 202 -28.43 -18.30 37.98
CA GLY A 202 -28.94 -19.50 38.62
C GLY A 202 -27.82 -20.12 39.47
N GLU A 203 -27.31 -19.40 40.47
CA GLU A 203 -26.39 -19.97 41.47
C GLU A 203 -27.21 -20.86 42.41
N GLU A 204 -27.48 -22.09 41.96
CA GLU A 204 -27.47 -23.29 42.82
C GLU A 204 -27.48 -24.61 42.03
N GLU A 205 -27.77 -24.61 40.72
CA GLU A 205 -27.65 -25.83 39.89
C GLU A 205 -27.25 -25.52 38.44
N ARG A 206 -26.00 -25.12 38.17
CA ARG A 206 -25.45 -25.19 36.80
C ARG A 206 -23.99 -25.61 36.79
N GLY A 207 -23.77 -26.85 36.35
CA GLY A 207 -22.50 -27.30 35.83
C GLY A 207 -22.06 -26.41 34.66
N THR A 208 -20.75 -26.31 34.52
CA THR A 208 -19.99 -25.54 33.54
C THR A 208 -20.22 -25.99 32.10
N GLU A 209 -21.38 -25.67 31.52
CA GLU A 209 -21.63 -25.84 30.08
C GLU A 209 -22.39 -24.61 29.53
N ASP A 210 -21.78 -23.96 28.52
CA ASP A 210 -22.39 -22.94 27.67
C ASP A 210 -23.60 -23.56 26.95
N GLU A 211 -24.79 -23.44 27.55
CA GLU A 211 -26.02 -23.89 26.91
C GLU A 211 -26.28 -23.05 25.66
N ASN A 212 -26.38 -23.70 24.50
CA ASN A 212 -26.65 -23.09 23.19
C ASN A 212 -28.13 -22.67 23.06
N ARG A 213 -28.59 -21.80 23.97
CA ARG A 213 -29.96 -21.25 24.01
C ARG A 213 -29.92 -19.72 24.18
N PRO A 214 -30.85 -18.98 23.55
CA PRO A 214 -30.91 -17.53 23.72
C PRO A 214 -31.26 -17.18 25.16
N LEU A 215 -30.46 -16.31 25.75
CA LEU A 215 -30.71 -15.80 27.09
C LEU A 215 -31.95 -14.88 27.10
N GLN A 216 -32.76 -14.95 28.16
CA GLN A 216 -33.97 -14.16 28.27
C GLN A 216 -33.65 -12.69 28.60
N LYS A 217 -34.25 -11.77 27.83
CA LYS A 217 -34.17 -10.32 28.07
C LYS A 217 -34.94 -9.96 29.34
N ARG A 218 -34.27 -9.34 30.32
CA ARG A 218 -34.96 -8.68 31.44
C ARG A 218 -35.52 -7.33 30.98
N ILE A 219 -36.76 -7.04 31.35
CA ILE A 219 -37.43 -5.76 31.09
C ILE A 219 -37.38 -4.95 32.39
N ILE A 220 -36.79 -3.77 32.36
CA ILE A 220 -36.80 -2.84 33.50
C ILE A 220 -38.24 -2.38 33.69
N THR A 221 -38.85 -2.75 34.82
CA THR A 221 -40.26 -2.46 35.15
C THR A 221 -40.48 -1.01 35.58
N ASP A 222 -39.48 -0.35 36.17
CA ASP A 222 -39.56 1.05 36.58
C ASP A 222 -38.33 1.84 36.09
N TYR A 223 -38.50 2.50 34.95
CA TYR A 223 -37.41 3.14 34.23
C TYR A 223 -37.01 4.50 34.81
N ASP A 224 -37.96 5.22 35.40
CA ASP A 224 -37.72 6.56 35.96
C ASP A 224 -37.03 6.45 37.33
N ASP A 225 -37.40 5.47 38.15
CA ASP A 225 -36.71 5.16 39.41
C ASP A 225 -35.27 4.70 39.17
N TYR A 226 -35.03 3.92 38.12
CA TYR A 226 -33.70 3.50 37.71
C TYR A 226 -32.80 4.68 37.31
N ILE A 227 -33.30 5.59 36.47
CA ILE A 227 -32.57 6.80 36.06
C ILE A 227 -32.26 7.69 37.27
N SER A 228 -33.26 7.92 38.12
CA SER A 228 -33.10 8.79 39.28
C SER A 228 -32.08 8.26 40.28
N SER A 229 -32.03 6.93 40.45
CA SER A 229 -31.06 6.23 41.30
C SER A 229 -29.63 6.40 40.79
N ILE A 230 -29.39 6.27 39.47
CA ILE A 230 -28.07 6.51 38.87
C ILE A 230 -27.63 7.95 39.08
N LEU A 231 -28.51 8.92 38.81
CA LEU A 231 -28.19 10.34 38.93
C LEU A 231 -27.93 10.74 40.39
N LYS A 232 -28.68 10.15 41.34
CA LYS A 232 -28.47 10.35 42.77
C LYS A 232 -27.12 9.79 43.22
N LEU A 233 -26.82 8.54 42.90
CA LEU A 233 -25.52 7.91 43.22
C LEU A 233 -24.35 8.68 42.59
N THR A 234 -24.53 9.19 41.36
CA THR A 234 -23.52 10.02 40.71
C THR A 234 -23.26 11.31 41.49
N SER A 235 -24.32 11.99 41.95
CA SER A 235 -24.20 13.23 42.74
C SER A 235 -23.59 13.04 44.12
N GLU A 236 -23.80 11.87 44.73
CA GLU A 236 -23.28 11.55 46.07
C GLU A 236 -21.79 11.17 46.03
N ASN A 237 -21.28 10.74 44.88
CA ASN A 237 -19.95 10.15 44.75
C ASN A 237 -18.96 10.95 43.88
N PHE A 238 -19.41 11.97 43.14
CA PHE A 238 -18.56 12.82 42.31
C PHE A 238 -18.87 14.31 42.55
N THR A 239 -17.87 15.18 42.42
CA THR A 239 -18.11 16.63 42.51
C THR A 239 -18.82 17.14 41.25
N GLU A 240 -19.49 18.29 41.35
CA GLU A 240 -20.20 18.87 40.20
C GLU A 240 -19.27 19.16 39.02
N GLU A 241 -18.07 19.68 39.29
CA GLU A 241 -17.04 19.94 38.28
C GLU A 241 -16.58 18.64 37.59
N GLU A 242 -16.38 17.56 38.35
CA GLU A 242 -16.01 16.25 37.80
C GLU A 242 -17.10 15.66 36.90
N ILE A 243 -18.37 15.79 37.30
CA ILE A 243 -19.50 15.30 36.51
C ILE A 243 -19.61 16.10 35.22
N LEU A 244 -19.56 17.44 35.30
CA LEU A 244 -19.68 18.32 34.15
C LEU A 244 -18.53 18.07 33.15
N TRP A 245 -17.29 18.00 33.64
CA TRP A 245 -16.12 17.70 32.81
C TRP A 245 -16.24 16.35 32.10
N ARG A 246 -16.71 15.30 32.81
CA ARG A 246 -16.93 13.96 32.22
C ARG A 246 -18.03 13.97 31.17
N VAL A 247 -19.15 14.63 31.45
CA VAL A 247 -20.28 14.76 30.51
C VAL A 247 -19.83 15.50 29.25
N GLN A 248 -19.15 16.63 29.38
CA GLN A 248 -18.59 17.39 28.26
C GLN A 248 -17.60 16.54 27.45
N LYS A 249 -16.67 15.83 28.11
CA LYS A 249 -15.72 14.92 27.45
C LYS A 249 -16.43 13.78 26.72
N TRP A 250 -17.51 13.23 27.26
CA TRP A 250 -18.28 12.17 26.60
C TRP A 250 -19.11 12.67 25.42
N ILE A 251 -19.63 13.90 25.47
CA ILE A 251 -20.32 14.56 24.36
C ILE A 251 -19.32 14.89 23.23
N GLN A 252 -18.14 15.44 23.55
CA GLN A 252 -17.08 15.66 22.57
C GLN A 252 -16.63 14.35 21.89
N ASN A 253 -16.46 13.27 22.66
CA ASN A 253 -16.18 11.94 22.11
C ASN A 253 -17.33 11.39 21.23
N ASP A 254 -18.58 11.84 21.43
CA ASP A 254 -19.70 11.44 20.58
C ASP A 254 -19.66 12.12 19.21
N ASN A 255 -19.05 13.30 19.07
CA ASN A 255 -18.78 13.87 17.75
C ASN A 255 -17.82 12.98 16.93
N THR A 256 -16.89 12.26 17.58
CA THR A 256 -16.08 11.22 16.94
C THR A 256 -16.92 9.99 16.53
N SER A 257 -18.07 9.76 17.17
CA SER A 257 -18.97 8.67 16.77
C SER A 257 -19.53 8.86 15.37
N SER A 258 -19.60 10.09 14.84
CA SER A 258 -20.00 10.35 13.45
C SER A 258 -19.03 9.69 12.45
N LEU A 259 -17.72 9.84 12.65
CA LEU A 259 -16.68 9.19 11.85
C LEU A 259 -16.78 7.66 11.96
N ILE A 260 -16.95 7.14 13.18
CA ILE A 260 -17.08 5.69 13.40
C ILE A 260 -18.34 5.15 12.71
N LYS A 261 -19.47 5.85 12.81
CA LYS A 261 -20.72 5.46 12.14
C LYS A 261 -20.56 5.41 10.63
N VAL A 262 -19.90 6.40 10.03
CA VAL A 262 -19.64 6.43 8.57
C VAL A 262 -18.69 5.30 8.17
N LEU A 263 -17.67 4.99 8.97
CA LEU A 263 -16.72 3.91 8.62
C LEU A 263 -17.32 2.51 8.76
N GLU A 264 -18.11 2.29 9.80
CA GLU A 264 -18.76 1.00 10.09
C GLU A 264 -20.01 0.77 9.22
N SER A 265 -20.66 1.83 8.74
CA SER A 265 -21.83 1.73 7.87
C SER A 265 -21.44 1.15 6.50
N GLN A 266 -21.94 -0.03 6.16
CA GLN A 266 -21.65 -0.69 4.88
C GLN A 266 -21.98 0.18 3.66
N ASP A 267 -23.03 1.01 3.78
CA ASP A 267 -23.54 1.87 2.72
C ASP A 267 -22.71 3.15 2.47
N SER A 268 -21.74 3.46 3.34
CA SER A 268 -20.95 4.68 3.19
C SER A 268 -19.95 4.55 2.04
N SER A 269 -19.96 5.54 1.15
CA SER A 269 -19.04 5.59 0.02
C SER A 269 -17.66 6.10 0.44
N LEU A 270 -16.66 5.91 -0.41
CA LEU A 270 -15.34 6.50 -0.20
C LEU A 270 -15.39 8.03 -0.13
N ALA A 271 -16.34 8.68 -0.80
CA ALA A 271 -16.54 10.12 -0.72
C ALA A 271 -17.03 10.53 0.68
N ASP A 272 -18.02 9.83 1.23
CA ASP A 272 -18.52 10.08 2.60
C ASP A 272 -17.41 9.92 3.63
N ILE A 273 -16.63 8.84 3.49
CA ILE A 273 -15.49 8.54 4.36
C ILE A 273 -14.41 9.64 4.23
N SER A 274 -14.09 10.05 3.00
CA SER A 274 -13.10 11.10 2.73
C SER A 274 -13.50 12.44 3.34
N ASP A 275 -14.76 12.83 3.21
CA ASP A 275 -15.29 14.04 3.81
C ASP A 275 -15.35 13.97 5.33
N ALA A 276 -15.64 12.79 5.91
CA ALA A 276 -15.58 12.59 7.35
C ALA A 276 -14.15 12.73 7.89
N ILE A 277 -13.15 12.18 7.19
CA ILE A 277 -11.73 12.28 7.57
C ILE A 277 -11.23 13.72 7.45
N ARG A 278 -11.57 14.43 6.35
CA ARG A 278 -11.21 15.85 6.17
C ARG A 278 -11.80 16.72 7.27
N ARG A 279 -13.09 16.55 7.58
CA ARG A 279 -13.75 17.24 8.71
C ARG A 279 -13.06 16.95 10.02
N PHE A 280 -12.75 15.68 10.31
CA PHE A 280 -12.02 15.29 11.51
C PHE A 280 -10.65 15.98 11.61
N TYR A 281 -9.91 16.06 10.50
CA TYR A 281 -8.58 16.69 10.49
C TYR A 281 -8.64 18.22 10.69
N HIS A 282 -9.60 18.90 10.05
CA HIS A 282 -9.79 20.35 10.18
C HIS A 282 -10.36 20.77 11.55
N MET A 283 -11.12 19.91 12.22
CA MET A 283 -11.67 20.16 13.56
C MET A 283 -10.68 19.83 14.70
N ALA A 284 -9.56 19.16 14.41
CA ALA A 284 -8.56 18.72 15.40
C ALA A 284 -7.35 19.65 15.70
N PRO A 285 -7.36 20.99 15.51
CA PRO A 285 -6.30 21.84 16.06
C PRO A 285 -6.28 21.86 17.60
N GLU A 286 -7.42 21.59 18.25
CA GLU A 286 -7.49 21.41 19.70
C GLU A 286 -7.55 19.92 20.04
N LYS A 287 -6.68 19.49 20.96
CA LYS A 287 -6.36 18.10 21.32
C LYS A 287 -7.61 17.26 21.68
N ILE A 288 -8.28 16.67 20.71
CA ILE A 288 -9.20 15.55 20.94
C ILE A 288 -8.33 14.31 21.23
N GLU A 289 -8.08 14.03 22.51
CA GLU A 289 -7.44 12.79 22.95
C GLU A 289 -8.42 11.61 22.79
N LEU A 290 -8.42 11.02 21.60
CA LEU A 290 -9.13 9.76 21.35
C LEU A 290 -8.54 8.63 22.19
N SER A 291 -9.40 7.75 22.70
CA SER A 291 -8.94 6.56 23.42
C SER A 291 -8.06 5.69 22.49
N PRO A 292 -7.00 5.03 23.00
CA PRO A 292 -6.16 4.16 22.19
C PRO A 292 -6.96 3.05 21.47
N ALA A 293 -8.02 2.55 22.11
CA ALA A 293 -8.92 1.56 21.52
C ALA A 293 -9.71 2.12 20.34
N THR A 294 -10.23 3.35 20.46
CA THR A 294 -10.95 4.03 19.37
C THR A 294 -10.03 4.30 18.17
N VAL A 295 -8.82 4.79 18.41
CA VAL A 295 -7.84 5.02 17.34
C VAL A 295 -7.50 3.71 16.64
N LYS A 296 -7.30 2.62 17.38
CA LYS A 296 -7.01 1.30 16.81
C LYS A 296 -8.20 0.76 16.00
N GLY A 297 -9.42 0.91 16.49
CA GLY A 297 -10.64 0.56 15.75
C GLY A 297 -10.74 1.32 14.43
N LEU A 298 -10.62 2.65 14.47
CA LEU A 298 -10.64 3.50 13.28
C LEU A 298 -9.58 3.09 12.25
N ARG A 299 -8.34 2.82 12.68
CA ARG A 299 -7.27 2.35 11.78
C ARG A 299 -7.66 1.05 11.08
N VAL A 300 -8.19 0.08 11.82
CA VAL A 300 -8.61 -1.20 11.26
C VAL A 300 -9.73 -1.02 10.24
N SER A 301 -10.75 -0.23 10.57
CA SER A 301 -11.87 0.03 9.64
C SER A 301 -11.40 0.75 8.37
N LEU A 302 -10.46 1.70 8.47
CA LEU A 302 -9.87 2.37 7.32
C LEU A 302 -8.99 1.44 6.47
N LEU A 303 -8.12 0.64 7.09
CA LEU A 303 -7.31 -0.35 6.37
C LEU A 303 -8.21 -1.30 5.58
N ARG A 304 -9.31 -1.75 6.19
CA ARG A 304 -10.28 -2.63 5.56
C ARG A 304 -10.99 -1.99 4.37
N ARG A 305 -11.39 -0.72 4.51
CA ARG A 305 -12.13 0.03 3.48
C ARG A 305 -11.28 0.43 2.28
N PHE A 306 -10.03 0.83 2.50
CA PHE A 306 -9.18 1.36 1.43
C PHE A 306 -8.24 0.33 0.80
N LEU A 307 -7.79 -0.67 1.57
CA LEU A 307 -6.67 -1.53 1.16
C LEU A 307 -7.10 -2.98 0.94
N THR A 308 -7.40 -3.73 2.00
CA THR A 308 -7.66 -5.18 1.92
C THR A 308 -8.50 -5.69 3.08
N ASP A 309 -9.21 -6.80 2.86
CA ASP A 309 -9.90 -7.55 3.93
C ASP A 309 -8.99 -8.61 4.60
N ASP A 310 -7.75 -8.77 4.13
CA ASP A 310 -6.82 -9.75 4.70
C ASP A 310 -6.45 -9.40 6.15
N LEU A 311 -6.79 -10.32 7.05
CA LEU A 311 -6.56 -10.17 8.49
C LEU A 311 -5.08 -10.15 8.86
N ASP A 312 -4.24 -10.91 8.16
CA ASP A 312 -2.79 -10.95 8.43
C ASP A 312 -2.16 -9.59 8.08
N PHE A 313 -2.53 -9.05 6.91
CA PHE A 313 -2.12 -7.71 6.50
C PHE A 313 -2.62 -6.64 7.49
N ILE A 314 -3.91 -6.64 7.84
CA ILE A 314 -4.50 -5.66 8.76
C ILE A 314 -3.85 -5.73 10.15
N GLN A 315 -3.54 -6.95 10.62
CA GLN A 315 -2.91 -7.16 11.92
C GLN A 315 -1.55 -6.48 12.00
N ILE A 316 -0.77 -6.51 10.92
CA ILE A 316 0.52 -5.83 10.84
C ILE A 316 0.31 -4.32 10.65
N ALA A 317 -0.53 -3.94 9.69
CA ALA A 317 -0.68 -2.55 9.28
C ALA A 317 -1.22 -1.61 10.37
N LYS A 318 -2.12 -2.10 11.26
CA LYS A 318 -2.71 -1.26 12.32
C LYS A 318 -1.69 -0.68 13.31
N ASP A 319 -0.53 -1.31 13.44
CA ASP A 319 0.53 -0.89 14.35
C ASP A 319 1.46 0.17 13.72
N TYR A 320 1.52 0.26 12.39
CA TYR A 320 2.41 1.19 11.66
C TYR A 320 1.69 2.36 10.98
N VAL A 321 0.47 2.14 10.49
CA VAL A 321 -0.29 3.14 9.73
C VAL A 321 -1.03 4.10 10.67
N LYS A 322 -0.90 5.41 10.44
CA LYS A 322 -1.60 6.45 11.21
C LYS A 322 -2.76 7.03 10.40
N LEU A 323 -3.70 7.66 11.11
CA LEU A 323 -4.83 8.38 10.49
C LEU A 323 -4.37 9.48 9.51
N THR A 324 -3.24 10.13 9.81
CA THR A 324 -2.65 11.16 8.95
C THR A 324 -2.16 10.62 7.60
N ASP A 325 -1.80 9.34 7.53
CA ASP A 325 -1.32 8.73 6.29
C ASP A 325 -2.49 8.48 5.32
N PHE A 326 -3.69 8.19 5.84
CA PHE A 326 -4.92 8.09 5.03
C PHE A 326 -5.36 9.43 4.44
N HIS A 327 -5.21 10.54 5.17
CA HIS A 327 -5.51 11.86 4.61
C HIS A 327 -4.66 12.13 3.36
N LYS A 328 -3.36 11.83 3.41
CA LYS A 328 -2.45 11.99 2.27
C LYS A 328 -2.79 11.04 1.12
N LEU A 329 -3.25 9.84 1.45
CA LEU A 329 -3.69 8.85 0.47
C LEU A 329 -4.91 9.35 -0.31
N ILE A 330 -5.94 9.83 0.39
CA ILE A 330 -7.20 10.33 -0.18
C ILE A 330 -6.96 11.47 -1.18
N ASP A 331 -6.03 12.37 -0.89
CA ASP A 331 -5.70 13.49 -1.79
C ASP A 331 -5.06 13.05 -3.11
N LYS A 332 -4.64 11.78 -3.21
CA LYS A 332 -4.05 11.17 -4.40
C LYS A 332 -4.91 10.03 -4.97
N MET A 333 -6.15 9.88 -4.50
CA MET A 333 -7.08 8.89 -5.00
C MET A 333 -8.05 9.50 -6.02
N ILE A 334 -8.36 8.73 -7.05
CA ILE A 334 -9.37 9.02 -8.07
C ILE A 334 -10.43 7.93 -7.94
N PHE A 335 -11.66 8.35 -7.66
CA PHE A 335 -12.79 7.46 -7.44
C PHE A 335 -14.08 8.18 -7.79
N LEU A 336 -15.15 7.41 -8.02
CA LEU A 336 -16.49 7.94 -8.26
C LEU A 336 -17.19 8.26 -6.93
N PRO A 337 -18.15 9.20 -6.88
CA PRO A 337 -18.83 9.57 -5.63
C PRO A 337 -19.48 8.41 -4.87
N GLY A 338 -19.98 7.39 -5.58
CA GLY A 338 -20.57 6.17 -5.02
C GLY A 338 -19.60 4.99 -4.94
N SER A 339 -18.29 5.22 -5.00
CA SER A 339 -17.28 4.17 -5.01
C SER A 339 -17.16 3.48 -3.65
N HIS A 340 -17.00 2.16 -3.67
CA HIS A 340 -16.69 1.30 -2.53
C HIS A 340 -15.44 0.43 -2.77
N GLY A 341 -14.75 0.65 -3.89
CA GLY A 341 -13.55 -0.09 -4.27
C GLY A 341 -12.35 0.16 -3.37
N LYS A 342 -11.30 -0.62 -3.58
CA LYS A 342 -10.03 -0.55 -2.85
C LYS A 342 -8.88 -0.20 -3.79
N LEU A 343 -7.67 -0.08 -3.25
CA LEU A 343 -6.48 0.25 -4.03
C LEU A 343 -5.75 -0.97 -4.63
N GLY A 344 -6.10 -2.18 -4.20
CA GLY A 344 -5.44 -3.42 -4.64
C GLY A 344 -4.11 -3.72 -3.98
N GLY A 345 -3.55 -4.87 -4.32
CA GLY A 345 -2.39 -5.46 -3.66
C GLY A 345 -1.13 -4.61 -3.76
N LYS A 346 -0.61 -4.34 -4.96
CA LYS A 346 0.63 -3.56 -5.14
C LYS A 346 0.62 -2.24 -4.38
N SER A 347 -0.51 -1.53 -4.44
CA SER A 347 -0.69 -0.26 -3.74
C SER A 347 -0.68 -0.45 -2.22
N SER A 348 -1.37 -1.48 -1.72
CA SER A 348 -1.42 -1.83 -0.30
C SER A 348 -0.05 -2.24 0.24
N GLY A 349 0.68 -3.09 -0.48
CA GLY A 349 2.03 -3.55 -0.14
C GLY A 349 3.04 -2.40 -0.05
N VAL A 350 3.07 -1.51 -1.04
CA VAL A 350 3.94 -0.31 -1.03
C VAL A 350 3.57 0.63 0.12
N PHE A 351 2.26 0.88 0.31
CA PHE A 351 1.78 1.76 1.36
C PHE A 351 2.16 1.26 2.76
N LEU A 352 2.00 -0.04 3.03
CA LEU A 352 2.40 -0.64 4.30
C LEU A 352 3.92 -0.63 4.48
N ALA A 353 4.67 -1.06 3.47
CA ALA A 353 6.13 -1.11 3.52
C ALA A 353 6.75 0.26 3.79
N HIS A 354 6.27 1.33 3.14
CA HIS A 354 6.76 2.68 3.40
C HIS A 354 6.47 3.15 4.83
N ASN A 355 5.28 2.87 5.36
CA ASN A 355 4.95 3.23 6.74
C ASN A 355 5.82 2.47 7.76
N ILE A 356 6.11 1.19 7.50
CA ILE A 356 7.06 0.39 8.30
C ILE A 356 8.47 1.01 8.26
N LEU A 357 8.99 1.32 7.06
CA LEU A 357 10.32 1.88 6.90
C LEU A 357 10.43 3.27 7.54
N LYS A 358 9.43 4.13 7.35
CA LYS A 358 9.37 5.47 7.96
C LYS A 358 9.32 5.41 9.49
N ALA A 359 8.57 4.46 10.06
CA ALA A 359 8.58 4.22 11.50
C ALA A 359 9.96 3.74 11.99
N SER A 360 10.62 2.88 11.20
CA SER A 360 11.96 2.34 11.50
C SER A 360 13.07 3.38 11.40
N VAL A 361 12.94 4.37 10.51
CA VAL A 361 13.83 5.55 10.48
C VAL A 361 13.64 6.38 11.75
N SER A 362 12.39 6.57 12.18
CA SER A 362 12.08 7.33 13.39
C SER A 362 12.60 6.65 14.67
N SER A 363 12.70 5.32 14.69
CA SER A 363 13.32 4.54 15.78
C SER A 363 14.82 4.31 15.64
N ALA A 364 15.46 4.91 14.62
CA ALA A 364 16.88 4.71 14.27
C ALA A 364 17.28 3.26 13.94
N GLU A 365 16.32 2.38 13.64
CA GLU A 365 16.56 1.03 13.11
C GLU A 365 17.06 1.07 11.66
N LEU A 366 16.62 2.04 10.87
CA LEU A 366 17.02 2.23 9.47
C LEU A 366 17.86 3.52 9.31
N PRO A 367 19.14 3.45 8.88
CA PRO A 367 20.05 4.59 8.89
C PRO A 367 19.89 5.53 7.67
N PHE A 368 18.84 5.39 6.88
CA PHE A 368 18.61 6.19 5.67
C PHE A 368 17.13 6.30 5.34
N GLU A 369 16.77 7.36 4.63
CA GLU A 369 15.40 7.60 4.17
C GLU A 369 15.11 6.81 2.89
N VAL A 370 13.91 6.23 2.81
CA VAL A 370 13.39 5.54 1.63
C VAL A 370 12.20 6.32 1.11
N LYS A 371 12.27 6.77 -0.14
CA LYS A 371 11.22 7.54 -0.79
C LYS A 371 10.26 6.62 -1.54
N ILE A 372 9.03 7.09 -1.77
CA ILE A 372 8.14 6.55 -2.82
C ILE A 372 8.03 7.64 -3.89
N PRO A 373 8.02 7.28 -5.19
CA PRO A 373 7.74 8.25 -6.25
C PRO A 373 6.34 8.87 -6.10
N LYS A 374 6.10 10.01 -6.75
CA LYS A 374 4.74 10.56 -6.79
C LYS A 374 3.80 9.49 -7.36
N THR A 375 2.68 9.27 -6.69
CA THR A 375 1.75 8.20 -7.06
C THR A 375 0.32 8.67 -6.89
N TRP A 376 -0.50 8.37 -7.88
CA TRP A 376 -1.95 8.51 -7.88
C TRP A 376 -2.61 7.13 -8.03
N TYR A 377 -3.80 6.98 -7.46
CA TYR A 377 -4.48 5.70 -7.38
C TYR A 377 -5.89 5.78 -7.94
N LEU A 378 -6.27 4.81 -8.77
CA LEU A 378 -7.63 4.60 -9.24
C LEU A 378 -8.23 3.41 -8.49
N THR A 379 -9.45 3.55 -7.96
CA THR A 379 -10.09 2.49 -7.16
C THR A 379 -10.50 1.29 -8.02
N SER A 380 -10.54 0.13 -7.38
CA SER A 380 -10.73 -1.16 -8.04
C SER A 380 -12.10 -1.35 -8.69
N ASP A 381 -13.12 -0.64 -8.21
CA ASP A 381 -14.48 -0.65 -8.75
C ASP A 381 -14.66 0.28 -9.98
N CYS A 382 -13.66 1.10 -10.32
CA CYS A 382 -13.72 1.96 -11.50
C CYS A 382 -13.85 1.16 -12.81
N ILE A 383 -13.29 -0.06 -12.90
CA ILE A 383 -13.45 -0.91 -14.08
C ILE A 383 -14.93 -1.31 -14.29
N MET A 384 -15.69 -1.53 -13.21
CA MET A 384 -17.09 -1.91 -13.30
C MET A 384 -17.92 -0.78 -13.89
N GLN A 385 -17.66 0.43 -13.40
CA GLN A 385 -18.32 1.65 -13.86
C GLN A 385 -17.91 2.00 -15.29
N PHE A 386 -16.64 1.76 -15.66
CA PHE A 386 -16.19 1.89 -17.04
C PHE A 386 -16.93 0.93 -17.98
N ILE A 387 -17.10 -0.34 -17.60
CA ILE A 387 -17.84 -1.34 -18.38
C ILE A 387 -19.31 -0.94 -18.52
N GLN A 388 -19.97 -0.54 -17.42
CA GLN A 388 -21.37 -0.11 -17.42
C GLN A 388 -21.59 1.16 -18.25
N TYR A 389 -20.70 2.15 -18.13
CA TYR A 389 -20.79 3.41 -18.87
C TYR A 389 -20.70 3.22 -20.39
N ASN A 390 -20.03 2.15 -20.83
CA ASN A 390 -19.86 1.82 -22.24
C ASN A 390 -20.74 0.65 -22.72
N ASN A 391 -21.66 0.14 -21.88
CA ASN A 391 -22.54 -1.00 -22.20
C ASN A 391 -21.77 -2.26 -22.64
N LEU A 392 -20.70 -2.61 -21.92
CA LEU A 392 -19.81 -3.74 -22.22
C LEU A 392 -20.04 -4.96 -21.31
N GLU A 393 -21.24 -5.14 -20.76
CA GLU A 393 -21.50 -6.19 -19.75
C GLU A 393 -21.28 -7.61 -20.28
N GLU A 394 -21.40 -7.82 -21.61
CA GLU A 394 -21.15 -9.11 -22.26
C GLU A 394 -19.72 -9.63 -22.03
N VAL A 395 -18.76 -8.74 -21.76
CA VAL A 395 -17.36 -9.12 -21.52
C VAL A 395 -17.20 -9.96 -20.23
N TYR A 396 -18.14 -9.89 -19.28
CA TYR A 396 -18.10 -10.76 -18.09
C TYR A 396 -18.33 -12.23 -18.42
N GLU A 397 -19.04 -12.54 -19.50
CA GLU A 397 -19.28 -13.92 -19.95
C GLU A 397 -18.04 -14.53 -20.60
N HIS A 398 -17.14 -13.67 -21.13
CA HIS A 398 -15.92 -14.07 -21.83
C HIS A 398 -15.04 -15.01 -20.99
N LYS A 399 -15.01 -14.84 -19.67
CA LYS A 399 -14.21 -15.66 -18.75
C LYS A 399 -14.65 -17.12 -18.63
N TYR A 400 -15.84 -17.46 -19.12
CA TYR A 400 -16.40 -18.83 -19.09
C TYR A 400 -16.28 -19.58 -20.43
N ARG A 401 -15.72 -18.94 -21.47
CA ARG A 401 -15.49 -19.55 -22.79
C ARG A 401 -14.24 -20.43 -22.80
N ASP A 402 -14.05 -21.17 -23.88
CA ASP A 402 -12.83 -21.94 -24.09
C ASP A 402 -11.60 -21.02 -24.21
N ILE A 403 -10.46 -21.46 -23.69
CA ILE A 403 -9.26 -20.61 -23.62
C ILE A 403 -8.67 -20.27 -25.00
N GLU A 404 -8.84 -21.15 -25.99
CA GLU A 404 -8.39 -20.89 -27.36
C GLU A 404 -9.29 -19.89 -28.07
N GLU A 405 -10.60 -19.91 -27.79
CA GLU A 405 -11.54 -18.87 -28.28
C GLU A 405 -11.18 -17.50 -27.70
N ILE A 406 -10.96 -17.44 -26.37
CA ILE A 406 -10.53 -16.23 -25.66
C ILE A 406 -9.25 -15.65 -26.29
N ARG A 407 -8.29 -16.51 -26.64
CA ARG A 407 -7.02 -16.08 -27.24
C ARG A 407 -7.23 -15.43 -28.61
N VAL A 408 -8.17 -15.92 -29.41
CA VAL A 408 -8.50 -15.38 -30.74
C VAL A 408 -9.30 -14.08 -30.64
N GLU A 409 -10.24 -13.98 -29.70
CA GLU A 409 -11.10 -12.79 -29.52
C GLU A 409 -10.40 -11.65 -28.76
N TYR A 410 -9.42 -11.95 -27.91
CA TYR A 410 -8.77 -10.96 -27.03
C TYR A 410 -8.27 -9.68 -27.74
N PRO A 411 -7.65 -9.71 -28.94
CA PRO A 411 -7.27 -8.50 -29.65
C PRO A 411 -8.46 -7.56 -29.96
N GLN A 412 -9.65 -8.12 -30.21
CA GLN A 412 -10.87 -7.34 -30.45
C GLN A 412 -11.40 -6.74 -29.15
N VAL A 413 -11.38 -7.50 -28.05
CA VAL A 413 -11.72 -7.00 -26.71
C VAL A 413 -10.78 -5.86 -26.32
N LEU A 414 -9.48 -5.98 -26.59
CA LEU A 414 -8.53 -4.92 -26.33
C LEU A 414 -8.86 -3.63 -27.11
N GLN A 415 -9.16 -3.75 -28.41
CA GLN A 415 -9.53 -2.60 -29.23
C GLN A 415 -10.85 -1.96 -28.74
N LEU A 416 -11.84 -2.77 -28.38
CA LEU A 416 -13.12 -2.32 -27.82
C LEU A 416 -12.94 -1.47 -26.55
N PHE A 417 -12.05 -1.90 -25.65
CA PHE A 417 -11.74 -1.13 -24.44
C PHE A 417 -11.02 0.19 -24.78
N LYS A 418 -10.12 0.20 -25.76
CA LYS A 418 -9.40 1.42 -26.14
C LYS A 418 -10.30 2.45 -26.84
N ASP A 419 -11.32 2.00 -27.56
CA ASP A 419 -12.30 2.88 -28.21
C ASP A 419 -13.40 3.38 -27.24
N SER A 420 -13.41 2.90 -26.00
CA SER A 420 -14.40 3.23 -24.97
C SER A 420 -14.10 4.55 -24.25
N GLN A 421 -15.13 5.17 -23.68
CA GLN A 421 -15.04 6.45 -23.00
C GLN A 421 -14.97 6.30 -21.48
N PHE A 422 -14.24 7.21 -20.82
CA PHE A 422 -14.18 7.27 -19.37
C PHE A 422 -15.26 8.20 -18.80
N PRO A 423 -15.83 7.88 -17.62
CA PRO A 423 -16.75 8.78 -16.93
C PRO A 423 -16.12 10.17 -16.64
N PRO A 424 -16.89 11.27 -16.66
CA PRO A 424 -16.37 12.64 -16.49
C PRO A 424 -15.59 12.87 -15.18
N ASP A 425 -16.02 12.24 -14.08
CA ASP A 425 -15.32 12.36 -12.79
C ASP A 425 -13.92 11.74 -12.83
N ILE A 426 -13.78 10.59 -13.51
CA ILE A 426 -12.49 9.92 -13.71
C ILE A 426 -11.59 10.78 -14.60
N LEU A 427 -12.13 11.31 -15.71
CA LEU A 427 -11.40 12.22 -16.60
C LEU A 427 -10.84 13.44 -15.85
N LYS A 428 -11.66 14.04 -14.98
CA LYS A 428 -11.25 15.17 -14.15
C LYS A 428 -10.13 14.77 -13.19
N GLY A 429 -10.26 13.62 -12.51
CA GLY A 429 -9.24 13.10 -11.63
C GLY A 429 -7.91 12.83 -12.34
N LEU A 430 -7.95 12.18 -13.51
CA LEU A 430 -6.77 11.91 -14.33
C LEU A 430 -6.10 13.20 -14.83
N SER A 431 -6.91 14.20 -15.21
CA SER A 431 -6.38 15.52 -15.59
C SER A 431 -5.66 16.21 -14.43
N VAL A 432 -6.17 16.11 -13.19
CA VAL A 432 -5.51 16.67 -12.00
C VAL A 432 -4.23 15.91 -11.68
N ALA A 433 -4.23 14.58 -11.82
CA ALA A 433 -3.03 13.78 -11.65
C ALA A 433 -1.92 14.18 -12.64
N LEU A 434 -2.26 14.38 -13.92
CA LEU A 434 -1.30 14.86 -14.92
C LEU A 434 -0.73 16.24 -14.60
N ASP A 435 -1.53 17.16 -14.05
CA ASP A 435 -1.01 18.46 -13.61
C ASP A 435 0.02 18.33 -12.48
N ASP A 436 -0.16 17.37 -11.58
CA ASP A 436 0.75 17.10 -10.46
C ASP A 436 2.05 16.37 -10.89
N PHE A 437 1.95 15.50 -11.91
CA PHE A 437 3.10 14.84 -12.54
C PHE A 437 3.91 15.80 -13.42
N GLY A 438 3.27 16.80 -14.03
CA GLY A 438 3.91 17.66 -15.02
C GLY A 438 4.40 16.83 -16.21
N ASP A 439 5.60 17.11 -16.69
CA ASP A 439 6.17 16.45 -17.88
C ASP A 439 7.07 15.24 -17.54
N SER A 440 7.09 14.81 -16.28
CA SER A 440 7.81 13.59 -15.88
C SER A 440 7.16 12.35 -16.49
N PRO A 441 7.93 11.39 -17.01
CA PRO A 441 7.38 10.10 -17.45
C PRO A 441 6.63 9.37 -16.33
N ILE A 442 5.60 8.61 -16.70
CA ILE A 442 4.73 7.89 -15.77
C ILE A 442 4.60 6.42 -16.16
N ILE A 443 4.30 5.57 -15.18
CA ILE A 443 3.96 4.16 -15.37
C ILE A 443 2.57 3.88 -14.82
N VAL A 444 1.74 3.22 -15.63
CA VAL A 444 0.40 2.74 -15.24
C VAL A 444 0.53 1.28 -14.85
N ARG A 445 0.35 0.96 -13.57
CA ARG A 445 0.47 -0.40 -13.02
C ARG A 445 -0.89 -0.93 -12.60
N SER A 446 -1.20 -2.14 -13.02
CA SER A 446 -2.30 -2.96 -12.48
C SER A 446 -2.08 -3.27 -10.99
N SER A 447 -3.12 -3.17 -10.17
CA SER A 447 -3.11 -3.47 -8.73
C SER A 447 -4.36 -4.29 -8.41
N SER A 448 -4.27 -5.61 -8.61
CA SER A 448 -5.40 -6.55 -8.44
C SER A 448 -5.70 -6.79 -6.95
N LEU A 449 -6.96 -7.09 -6.61
CA LEU A 449 -7.32 -7.48 -5.24
C LEU A 449 -6.77 -8.87 -4.85
N LEU A 450 -6.56 -9.76 -5.82
CA LEU A 450 -6.04 -11.12 -5.60
C LEU A 450 -4.52 -11.19 -5.51
N GLU A 451 -3.83 -10.10 -5.82
CA GLU A 451 -2.38 -10.08 -6.01
C GLU A 451 -1.56 -10.33 -4.74
N ASP A 452 -2.13 -10.00 -3.58
CA ASP A 452 -1.45 -10.08 -2.28
C ASP A 452 -2.01 -11.18 -1.36
N GLN A 453 -3.01 -11.95 -1.81
CA GLN A 453 -3.49 -13.07 -1.01
C GLN A 453 -2.41 -14.15 -0.89
N VAL A 454 -2.06 -14.52 0.34
CA VAL A 454 -1.05 -15.54 0.65
C VAL A 454 -1.44 -16.86 -0.04
N GLY A 455 -0.66 -17.26 -1.05
CA GLY A 455 -0.86 -18.51 -1.82
C GLY A 455 -1.37 -18.35 -3.26
N SER A 456 -1.75 -17.13 -3.68
CA SER A 456 -2.14 -16.78 -5.05
C SER A 456 -1.19 -15.71 -5.64
N ALA A 457 -0.02 -16.15 -6.09
CA ALA A 457 0.93 -15.27 -6.75
C ALA A 457 0.45 -14.88 -8.17
N PHE A 458 -0.26 -13.75 -8.31
CA PHE A 458 -0.63 -13.15 -9.61
C PHE A 458 0.53 -12.39 -10.29
N SER A 459 1.76 -12.63 -9.85
CA SER A 459 2.95 -11.90 -10.31
C SER A 459 3.15 -12.01 -11.81
N GLY A 460 3.15 -10.87 -12.51
CA GLY A 460 3.54 -10.75 -13.92
C GLY A 460 2.46 -11.12 -14.93
N LYS A 461 1.20 -11.35 -14.51
CA LYS A 461 0.10 -11.69 -15.44
C LYS A 461 -0.64 -10.49 -16.00
N TYR A 462 -0.59 -9.37 -15.29
CA TYR A 462 -1.23 -8.12 -15.70
C TYR A 462 -0.21 -7.11 -16.21
N LYS A 463 -0.62 -6.29 -17.18
CA LYS A 463 0.25 -5.32 -17.83
C LYS A 463 0.63 -4.17 -16.88
N SER A 464 1.82 -3.63 -17.11
CA SER A 464 2.28 -2.33 -16.58
C SER A 464 2.89 -1.55 -17.74
N LEU A 465 2.40 -0.35 -18.00
CA LEU A 465 2.69 0.39 -19.23
C LEU A 465 3.42 1.69 -18.92
N PHE A 466 4.58 1.90 -19.54
CA PHE A 466 5.34 3.14 -19.45
C PHE A 466 4.86 4.16 -20.48
N LEU A 467 4.73 5.41 -20.05
CA LEU A 467 4.40 6.55 -20.89
C LEU A 467 5.47 7.62 -20.70
N ALA A 468 6.05 8.14 -21.78
CA ALA A 468 7.04 9.21 -21.65
C ALA A 468 6.40 10.54 -21.22
N ASN A 469 5.08 10.65 -21.28
CA ASN A 469 4.29 11.78 -20.80
C ASN A 469 4.73 13.12 -21.42
N GLN A 470 5.04 13.09 -22.72
CA GLN A 470 5.42 14.27 -23.51
C GLN A 470 4.27 14.75 -24.41
N GLY A 471 4.31 16.02 -24.82
CA GLY A 471 3.31 16.64 -25.69
C GLY A 471 2.32 17.54 -24.95
N SER A 472 1.23 17.92 -25.63
CA SER A 472 0.17 18.72 -25.04
C SER A 472 -0.56 17.95 -23.94
N LYS A 473 -1.23 18.67 -23.02
CA LYS A 473 -2.03 18.03 -21.97
C LYS A 473 -3.10 17.08 -22.51
N ALA A 474 -3.70 17.42 -23.66
CA ALA A 474 -4.72 16.58 -24.30
C ALA A 474 -4.12 15.26 -24.83
N GLU A 475 -2.96 15.31 -25.49
CA GLU A 475 -2.27 14.11 -25.98
C GLU A 475 -1.83 13.21 -24.82
N ARG A 476 -1.29 13.80 -23.75
CA ARG A 476 -0.89 13.06 -22.54
C ARG A 476 -2.07 12.41 -21.84
N LEU A 477 -3.19 13.12 -21.73
CA LEU A 477 -4.43 12.58 -21.17
C LEU A 477 -4.98 11.42 -22.01
N SER A 478 -4.98 11.55 -23.34
CA SER A 478 -5.38 10.46 -24.24
C SER A 478 -4.48 9.24 -24.06
N ALA A 479 -3.16 9.41 -24.04
CA ALA A 479 -2.22 8.30 -23.86
C ALA A 479 -2.36 7.62 -22.48
N LEU A 480 -2.65 8.39 -21.43
CA LEU A 480 -2.93 7.85 -20.09
C LEU A 480 -4.23 7.04 -20.07
N MET A 481 -5.30 7.55 -20.69
CA MET A 481 -6.57 6.85 -20.81
C MET A 481 -6.43 5.55 -21.60
N ASP A 482 -5.70 5.58 -22.72
CA ASP A 482 -5.43 4.39 -23.55
C ASP A 482 -4.68 3.32 -22.74
N ALA A 483 -3.68 3.72 -21.96
CA ALA A 483 -2.93 2.80 -21.11
C ALA A 483 -3.80 2.19 -20.00
N ILE A 484 -4.68 2.99 -19.39
CA ILE A 484 -5.63 2.51 -18.37
C ILE A 484 -6.64 1.52 -18.98
N ALA A 485 -7.19 1.84 -20.16
CA ALA A 485 -8.10 0.96 -20.88
C ALA A 485 -7.44 -0.38 -21.24
N GLU A 486 -6.18 -0.36 -21.67
CA GLU A 486 -5.42 -1.58 -21.96
C GLU A 486 -5.14 -2.41 -20.70
N VAL A 487 -4.86 -1.76 -19.56
CA VAL A 487 -4.74 -2.44 -18.26
C VAL A 487 -6.07 -3.11 -17.86
N TYR A 488 -7.20 -2.42 -18.02
CA TYR A 488 -8.52 -3.02 -17.77
C TYR A 488 -8.82 -4.18 -18.71
N ALA A 489 -8.54 -4.04 -20.01
CA ALA A 489 -8.70 -5.13 -20.97
C ALA A 489 -7.86 -6.36 -20.59
N SER A 490 -6.65 -6.15 -20.04
CA SER A 490 -5.78 -7.25 -19.61
C SER A 490 -6.40 -8.17 -18.55
N THR A 491 -7.41 -7.71 -17.80
CA THR A 491 -8.16 -8.55 -16.85
C THR A 491 -8.95 -9.69 -17.51
N PHE A 492 -9.29 -9.52 -18.79
CA PHE A 492 -10.02 -10.47 -19.64
C PHE A 492 -9.11 -11.21 -20.62
N GLY A 493 -7.79 -11.13 -20.44
CA GLY A 493 -6.81 -11.86 -21.25
C GLY A 493 -6.77 -13.36 -20.92
N PRO A 494 -6.20 -14.18 -21.83
CA PRO A 494 -6.11 -15.63 -21.65
C PRO A 494 -5.32 -15.99 -20.39
N ASP A 495 -4.12 -15.43 -20.18
CA ASP A 495 -3.24 -15.86 -19.08
C ASP A 495 -3.83 -15.59 -17.67
N PRO A 496 -4.48 -14.43 -17.40
CA PRO A 496 -5.18 -14.22 -16.13
C PRO A 496 -6.43 -15.08 -15.95
N ILE A 497 -7.15 -15.41 -17.03
CA ILE A 497 -8.33 -16.29 -16.97
C ILE A 497 -7.91 -17.72 -16.67
N GLU A 498 -6.97 -18.27 -17.43
CA GLU A 498 -6.43 -19.62 -17.25
C GLU A 498 -5.92 -19.82 -15.82
N TYR A 499 -5.18 -18.84 -15.31
CA TYR A 499 -4.70 -18.88 -13.93
C TYR A 499 -5.81 -18.95 -12.87
N ARG A 500 -6.86 -18.15 -13.04
CA ARG A 500 -8.00 -18.15 -12.11
C ARG A 500 -8.73 -19.48 -12.18
N THR A 501 -8.91 -20.02 -13.38
CA THR A 501 -9.52 -21.34 -13.58
C THR A 501 -8.73 -22.44 -12.88
N GLU A 502 -7.40 -22.50 -13.07
CA GLU A 502 -6.52 -23.47 -12.39
C GLU A 502 -6.57 -23.38 -10.86
N ARG A 503 -6.91 -22.20 -10.31
CA ARG A 503 -6.96 -21.95 -8.87
C ARG A 503 -8.38 -21.98 -8.29
N GLY A 504 -9.40 -22.23 -9.10
CA GLY A 504 -10.81 -22.18 -8.67
C GLY A 504 -11.27 -20.78 -8.28
N LEU A 505 -10.65 -19.74 -8.85
CA LEU A 505 -10.92 -18.32 -8.60
C LEU A 505 -11.70 -17.65 -9.75
N ILE A 506 -12.25 -18.42 -10.69
CA ILE A 506 -12.92 -17.86 -11.87
C ILE A 506 -14.23 -17.14 -11.52
N ASP A 507 -14.92 -17.62 -10.48
CA ASP A 507 -16.15 -17.01 -9.95
C ASP A 507 -15.87 -15.84 -9.00
N PHE A 508 -14.62 -15.65 -8.60
CA PHE A 508 -14.23 -14.44 -7.90
C PHE A 508 -14.38 -13.25 -8.84
N HIS A 509 -15.11 -12.24 -8.37
CA HIS A 509 -15.30 -11.01 -9.11
C HIS A 509 -14.02 -10.17 -9.00
N GLU A 510 -13.16 -10.30 -10.01
CA GLU A 510 -11.88 -9.61 -10.05
C GLU A 510 -12.09 -8.11 -10.26
N GLU A 511 -11.69 -7.33 -9.26
CA GLU A 511 -11.61 -5.87 -9.37
C GLU A 511 -10.15 -5.44 -9.55
N MET A 512 -9.94 -4.40 -10.35
CA MET A 512 -8.60 -3.95 -10.75
C MET A 512 -8.38 -2.51 -10.33
N GLY A 513 -7.63 -2.31 -9.25
CA GLY A 513 -7.10 -0.98 -8.91
C GLY A 513 -5.98 -0.61 -9.89
N ILE A 514 -5.72 0.68 -10.05
CA ILE A 514 -4.60 1.16 -10.88
C ILE A 514 -3.73 2.11 -10.09
N MET A 515 -2.42 1.88 -10.14
CA MET A 515 -1.39 2.72 -9.55
C MET A 515 -0.67 3.46 -10.69
N ILE A 516 -0.86 4.78 -10.76
CA ILE A 516 -0.17 5.66 -11.70
C ILE A 516 1.00 6.27 -10.95
N MET A 517 2.23 5.95 -11.34
CA MET A 517 3.42 6.33 -10.62
C MET A 517 4.39 7.11 -11.51
N GLU A 518 5.05 8.12 -10.96
CA GLU A 518 6.17 8.79 -11.63
C GLU A 518 7.34 7.81 -11.83
N VAL A 519 7.89 7.76 -13.04
CA VAL A 519 9.04 6.91 -13.35
C VAL A 519 10.30 7.55 -12.76
N VAL A 520 10.88 6.90 -11.76
CA VAL A 520 12.15 7.35 -11.16
C VAL A 520 13.22 7.45 -12.23
N GLY A 521 13.86 8.61 -12.31
CA GLY A 521 14.98 8.82 -13.22
C GLY A 521 15.34 10.27 -13.38
N THR A 522 16.32 10.50 -14.23
CA THR A 522 16.75 11.83 -14.66
C THR A 522 16.82 11.87 -16.17
N ARG A 523 16.64 13.07 -16.75
CA ARG A 523 16.84 13.28 -18.18
C ARG A 523 18.33 13.28 -18.52
N VAL A 524 18.72 12.45 -19.48
CA VAL A 524 20.07 12.34 -20.03
C VAL A 524 19.96 12.38 -21.56
N GLY A 525 20.32 13.52 -22.15
CA GLY A 525 20.06 13.78 -23.57
C GLY A 525 18.56 13.69 -23.91
N ASP A 526 18.25 12.80 -24.86
CA ASP A 526 16.87 12.50 -25.32
C ASP A 526 16.19 11.41 -24.50
N TYR A 527 16.87 10.85 -23.50
CA TYR A 527 16.42 9.69 -22.73
C TYR A 527 16.09 10.04 -21.28
N TRP A 528 15.24 9.21 -20.66
CA TRP A 528 14.91 9.25 -19.23
C TRP A 528 15.06 7.86 -18.63
N PHE A 529 15.89 7.76 -17.59
CA PHE A 529 16.12 6.52 -16.86
C PHE A 529 16.73 6.80 -15.47
N PRO A 530 16.57 5.87 -14.50
CA PRO A 530 17.30 5.92 -13.24
C PRO A 530 18.74 5.46 -13.42
N ALA A 531 19.63 5.87 -12.51
CA ALA A 531 21.02 5.41 -12.51
C ALA A 531 21.08 3.88 -12.46
N PHE A 532 20.25 3.27 -11.63
CA PHE A 532 20.06 1.83 -11.59
C PHE A 532 18.73 1.46 -10.95
N ALA A 533 18.29 0.25 -11.24
CA ALA A 533 17.11 -0.34 -10.62
C ALA A 533 17.36 -1.82 -10.35
N GLY A 534 16.46 -2.42 -9.56
CA GLY A 534 16.61 -3.82 -9.22
C GLY A 534 15.45 -4.40 -8.45
N VAL A 535 15.57 -5.71 -8.24
CA VAL A 535 14.69 -6.49 -7.38
C VAL A 535 15.51 -7.12 -6.28
N ALA A 536 15.04 -6.98 -5.05
CA ALA A 536 15.66 -7.54 -3.87
C ALA A 536 14.72 -8.53 -3.19
N PHE A 537 15.24 -9.71 -2.88
CA PHE A 537 14.54 -10.79 -2.17
C PHE A 537 15.19 -10.95 -0.81
N SER A 538 14.37 -10.98 0.24
CA SER A 538 14.83 -11.25 1.60
C SER A 538 15.31 -12.69 1.79
N ASN A 539 14.69 -13.67 1.10
CA ASN A 539 15.19 -15.03 1.01
C ASN A 539 15.81 -15.34 -0.37
N ASN A 540 17.04 -15.85 -0.34
CA ASN A 540 17.76 -16.33 -1.50
C ASN A 540 17.53 -17.84 -1.73
N GLU A 541 16.71 -18.19 -2.72
CA GLU A 541 16.62 -19.59 -3.21
C GLU A 541 17.74 -19.96 -4.18
N PHE A 542 18.47 -18.97 -4.70
CA PHE A 542 19.60 -19.12 -5.63
C PHE A 542 20.92 -18.99 -4.88
N ARG A 543 21.18 -19.94 -3.99
CA ARG A 543 22.45 -19.97 -3.23
C ARG A 543 23.53 -20.56 -4.12
N TRP A 544 24.44 -19.74 -4.64
CA TRP A 544 25.56 -20.20 -5.48
C TRP A 544 26.79 -20.59 -4.66
N SER A 545 26.75 -20.47 -3.34
CA SER A 545 27.84 -20.88 -2.45
C SER A 545 27.24 -21.51 -1.20
N PRO A 546 27.87 -22.56 -0.62
CA PRO A 546 27.40 -23.17 0.62
C PRO A 546 27.48 -22.21 1.81
N ARG A 547 28.23 -21.11 1.67
CA ARG A 547 28.38 -20.06 2.69
C ARG A 547 27.25 -19.03 2.67
N ILE A 548 26.40 -19.04 1.65
CA ILE A 548 25.24 -18.16 1.54
C ILE A 548 24.06 -18.88 2.17
N ASN A 549 23.48 -18.30 3.21
CA ASN A 549 22.23 -18.75 3.81
C ASN A 549 21.03 -18.17 3.06
N ARG A 550 19.82 -18.67 3.35
CA ARG A 550 18.60 -18.15 2.69
C ARG A 550 18.37 -16.69 3.08
N GLU A 551 18.48 -16.39 4.36
CA GLU A 551 18.30 -15.08 4.98
C GLU A 551 19.37 -14.03 4.59
N ASP A 552 20.43 -14.43 3.87
CA ASP A 552 21.41 -13.49 3.32
C ASP A 552 20.83 -12.65 2.17
N GLY A 553 19.68 -13.06 1.62
CA GLY A 553 18.95 -12.36 0.57
C GLY A 553 19.62 -12.42 -0.81
N LEU A 554 18.93 -11.87 -1.80
CA LEU A 554 19.39 -11.77 -3.18
C LEU A 554 18.99 -10.41 -3.76
N VAL A 555 19.93 -9.73 -4.41
CA VAL A 555 19.66 -8.53 -5.20
C VAL A 555 20.01 -8.80 -6.66
N ARG A 556 19.07 -8.50 -7.56
CA ARG A 556 19.25 -8.45 -9.02
C ARG A 556 19.36 -6.98 -9.41
N LEU A 557 20.49 -6.55 -9.96
CA LEU A 557 20.74 -5.16 -10.38
C LEU A 557 20.90 -5.03 -11.90
N VAL A 558 20.33 -3.95 -12.43
CA VAL A 558 20.46 -3.55 -13.84
C VAL A 558 20.65 -2.03 -13.95
N PRO A 559 21.36 -1.54 -14.99
CA PRO A 559 21.37 -0.12 -15.32
C PRO A 559 20.00 0.30 -15.88
N GLY A 560 19.61 1.56 -15.70
CA GLY A 560 18.33 2.05 -16.21
C GLY A 560 17.11 1.41 -15.53
N LEU A 561 16.01 1.24 -16.28
CA LEU A 561 14.75 0.75 -15.74
C LEU A 561 14.81 -0.71 -15.27
N GLY A 562 14.08 -1.01 -14.20
CA GLY A 562 14.15 -2.31 -13.50
C GLY A 562 13.45 -3.48 -14.20
N THR A 563 12.88 -3.28 -15.39
CA THR A 563 12.15 -4.30 -16.16
C THR A 563 12.99 -5.55 -16.40
N ARG A 564 14.27 -5.41 -16.79
CA ARG A 564 15.20 -6.55 -17.00
C ARG A 564 15.65 -7.23 -15.70
N ALA A 565 15.47 -6.59 -14.54
CA ALA A 565 15.72 -7.23 -13.25
C ALA A 565 14.53 -8.09 -12.80
N VAL A 566 13.30 -7.65 -13.13
CA VAL A 566 12.03 -8.31 -12.83
C VAL A 566 11.81 -9.48 -13.79
N ASP A 567 11.88 -9.21 -15.09
CA ASP A 567 11.67 -10.19 -16.15
C ASP A 567 12.95 -10.99 -16.42
N ARG A 568 12.80 -12.30 -16.59
CA ARG A 568 13.91 -13.17 -17.01
C ARG A 568 14.02 -13.11 -18.53
N VAL A 569 14.91 -12.26 -19.03
CA VAL A 569 15.16 -12.11 -20.46
C VAL A 569 16.24 -13.10 -20.89
N SER A 570 16.02 -13.84 -21.98
CA SER A 570 16.97 -14.88 -22.43
C SER A 570 18.25 -14.33 -23.07
N ASP A 571 18.31 -13.03 -23.36
CA ASP A 571 19.37 -12.39 -24.15
C ASP A 571 20.28 -11.45 -23.34
N ASP A 572 20.12 -11.37 -22.02
CA ASP A 572 20.90 -10.47 -21.15
C ASP A 572 20.88 -10.92 -19.69
N TYR A 573 21.74 -10.34 -18.85
CA TYR A 573 21.94 -10.80 -17.48
C TYR A 573 21.94 -9.66 -16.47
N PRO A 574 21.17 -9.76 -15.37
CA PRO A 574 21.34 -8.86 -14.23
C PRO A 574 22.57 -9.25 -13.42
N ILE A 575 23.13 -8.28 -12.69
CA ILE A 575 24.17 -8.53 -11.70
C ILE A 575 23.53 -9.09 -10.43
N LEU A 576 23.95 -10.30 -10.03
CA LEU A 576 23.44 -11.00 -8.85
C LEU A 576 24.36 -10.78 -7.64
N ILE A 577 23.78 -10.36 -6.51
CA ILE A 577 24.53 -10.10 -5.27
C ILE A 577 23.76 -10.66 -4.07
N ALA A 578 24.48 -11.31 -3.14
CA ALA A 578 23.94 -11.67 -1.84
C ALA A 578 24.28 -10.57 -0.82
N PRO A 579 23.33 -9.72 -0.39
CA PRO A 579 23.63 -8.57 0.46
C PRO A 579 24.18 -8.96 1.84
N GLY A 580 23.83 -10.14 2.37
CA GLY A 580 24.44 -10.69 3.60
C GLY A 580 25.87 -11.23 3.42
N GLN A 581 26.26 -11.60 2.19
CA GLN A 581 27.59 -12.13 1.85
C GLN A 581 28.16 -11.46 0.59
N PRO A 582 28.44 -10.15 0.64
CA PRO A 582 28.72 -9.34 -0.56
C PRO A 582 30.00 -9.74 -1.28
N ASN A 583 30.97 -10.33 -0.57
CA ASN A 583 32.26 -10.77 -1.12
C ASN A 583 32.17 -12.08 -1.93
N LEU A 584 31.04 -12.79 -1.87
CA LEU A 584 30.83 -14.03 -2.62
C LEU A 584 30.16 -13.72 -3.96
N ARG A 585 30.97 -13.42 -4.98
CA ARG A 585 30.49 -13.17 -6.34
C ARG A 585 30.09 -14.48 -7.04
N VAL A 586 29.08 -14.40 -7.91
CA VAL A 586 28.73 -15.48 -8.86
C VAL A 586 29.80 -15.57 -9.94
N ASN A 587 30.20 -14.40 -10.47
CA ASN A 587 31.14 -14.28 -11.58
C ASN A 587 32.49 -13.84 -11.00
N VAL A 588 33.47 -14.74 -11.00
CA VAL A 588 34.78 -14.51 -10.35
C VAL A 588 35.85 -14.15 -11.37
N THR A 589 35.80 -14.74 -12.56
CA THR A 589 36.79 -14.49 -13.61
C THR A 589 36.39 -13.29 -14.48
N LEU A 590 37.39 -12.60 -15.05
CA LEU A 590 37.15 -11.47 -15.96
C LEU A 590 36.23 -11.85 -17.12
N GLN A 591 36.48 -12.99 -17.76
CA GLN A 591 35.70 -13.47 -18.90
C GLN A 591 34.23 -13.73 -18.53
N GLU A 592 33.97 -14.20 -17.31
CA GLU A 592 32.60 -14.36 -16.81
C GLU A 592 31.96 -12.99 -16.56
N SER A 593 32.65 -12.08 -15.89
CA SER A 593 32.12 -10.73 -15.64
C SER A 593 31.80 -9.98 -16.95
N LEU A 594 32.58 -10.18 -18.02
CA LEU A 594 32.33 -9.61 -19.34
C LEU A 594 31.11 -10.20 -20.05
N ARG A 595 30.90 -11.51 -19.90
CA ARG A 595 29.82 -12.25 -20.57
C ARG A 595 28.48 -12.08 -19.87
N TYR A 596 28.49 -12.05 -18.54
CA TYR A 596 27.32 -12.03 -17.67
C TYR A 596 27.07 -10.65 -17.06
N SER A 597 27.56 -9.59 -17.72
CA SER A 597 27.19 -8.21 -17.44
C SER A 597 25.99 -7.78 -18.29
N PRO A 598 25.13 -6.88 -17.78
CA PRO A 598 24.13 -6.21 -18.58
C PRO A 598 24.74 -5.60 -19.86
N LYS A 599 24.22 -5.98 -21.02
CA LYS A 599 24.60 -5.42 -22.33
C LYS A 599 23.58 -4.44 -22.88
N LYS A 600 22.35 -4.51 -22.40
CA LYS A 600 21.26 -3.64 -22.82
C LYS A 600 20.74 -2.82 -21.64
N ILE A 601 20.09 -1.71 -21.98
CA ILE A 601 19.45 -0.83 -21.01
C ILE A 601 18.03 -0.50 -21.48
N ASP A 602 17.09 -0.62 -20.55
CA ASP A 602 15.71 -0.21 -20.76
C ASP A 602 15.54 1.24 -20.28
N LEU A 603 14.96 2.08 -21.13
CA LEU A 603 14.81 3.50 -20.90
C LEU A 603 13.58 4.07 -21.60
N ILE A 604 13.26 5.32 -21.31
CA ILE A 604 12.20 6.05 -22.00
C ILE A 604 12.83 7.08 -22.92
N ASN A 605 12.57 6.97 -24.23
CA ASN A 605 12.99 7.95 -25.20
C ASN A 605 11.93 9.08 -25.27
N LEU A 606 12.30 10.26 -24.79
CA LEU A 606 11.40 11.42 -24.68
C LEU A 606 11.06 12.01 -26.06
N LYS A 607 11.90 11.79 -27.07
CA LYS A 607 11.69 12.30 -28.43
C LYS A 607 10.70 11.44 -29.22
N THR A 608 10.83 10.12 -29.12
CA THR A 608 9.88 9.17 -29.74
C THR A 608 8.66 8.90 -28.87
N ASN A 609 8.67 9.36 -27.61
CA ASN A 609 7.62 9.17 -26.61
C ASN A 609 7.35 7.69 -26.31
N GLN A 610 8.42 6.86 -26.32
CA GLN A 610 8.33 5.40 -26.24
C GLN A 610 9.32 4.81 -25.25
N PHE A 611 8.92 3.70 -24.61
CA PHE A 611 9.85 2.78 -23.96
C PHE A 611 10.71 2.09 -25.01
N GLN A 612 12.03 2.04 -24.79
CA GLN A 612 12.98 1.43 -25.71
C GLN A 612 14.04 0.64 -24.94
N THR A 613 14.48 -0.46 -25.54
CA THR A 613 15.67 -1.20 -25.13
C THR A 613 16.75 -0.92 -26.16
N ILE A 614 17.90 -0.43 -25.71
CA ILE A 614 19.05 -0.17 -26.59
C ILE A 614 20.32 -0.82 -26.04
N ASP A 615 21.31 -1.03 -26.91
CA ASP A 615 22.62 -1.51 -26.49
C ASP A 615 23.34 -0.43 -25.67
N LEU A 616 23.93 -0.85 -24.55
CA LEU A 616 24.53 0.07 -23.58
C LEU A 616 25.74 0.79 -24.16
N ASP A 617 26.55 0.11 -24.98
CA ASP A 617 27.72 0.72 -25.63
C ASP A 617 27.30 1.89 -26.54
N THR A 618 26.18 1.74 -27.26
CA THR A 618 25.60 2.82 -28.07
C THR A 618 25.18 4.00 -27.19
N LEU A 619 24.47 3.75 -26.09
CA LEU A 619 24.08 4.81 -25.16
C LEU A 619 25.29 5.54 -24.56
N LEU A 620 26.30 4.80 -24.11
CA LEU A 620 27.49 5.37 -23.48
C LEU A 620 28.30 6.20 -24.48
N SER A 621 28.36 5.80 -25.74
CA SER A 621 29.01 6.58 -26.80
C SER A 621 28.32 7.93 -27.08
N GLU A 622 26.99 7.99 -26.91
CA GLU A 622 26.17 9.19 -27.13
C GLU A 622 26.14 10.12 -25.92
N VAL A 623 25.91 9.57 -24.72
CA VAL A 623 25.60 10.34 -23.50
C VAL A 623 26.30 9.83 -22.23
N GLY A 624 27.36 9.03 -22.35
CA GLY A 624 28.05 8.40 -21.22
C GLY A 624 28.60 9.38 -20.17
N ALA A 625 29.02 10.58 -20.59
CA ALA A 625 29.52 11.62 -19.70
C ALA A 625 28.45 12.19 -18.76
N ASP A 626 27.19 12.23 -19.22
CA ASP A 626 26.04 12.74 -18.46
C ASP A 626 25.31 11.64 -17.69
N TYR A 627 25.78 10.39 -17.78
CA TYR A 627 25.16 9.25 -17.12
C TYR A 627 25.26 9.39 -15.58
N PRO A 628 24.13 9.31 -14.84
CA PRO A 628 24.11 9.50 -13.39
C PRO A 628 24.97 8.47 -12.64
N GLN A 629 25.98 8.97 -11.91
CA GLN A 629 26.90 8.12 -11.14
C GLN A 629 27.55 6.97 -11.93
N ILE A 630 27.85 7.19 -13.21
CA ILE A 630 28.44 6.17 -14.09
C ILE A 630 29.66 5.46 -13.46
N ASN A 631 30.48 6.20 -12.70
CA ASN A 631 31.66 5.65 -12.02
C ASN A 631 31.38 4.56 -10.97
N ASN A 632 30.14 4.50 -10.47
CA ASN A 632 29.71 3.49 -9.51
C ASN A 632 29.12 2.26 -10.20
N ILE A 633 28.80 2.36 -11.49
CA ILE A 633 28.02 1.38 -12.26
C ILE A 633 28.92 0.59 -13.20
N VAL A 634 29.81 1.26 -13.93
CA VAL A 634 30.72 0.61 -14.89
C VAL A 634 32.14 0.48 -14.35
N SER A 635 32.89 -0.44 -14.95
CA SER A 635 34.34 -0.60 -14.85
C SER A 635 34.94 -0.58 -16.25
N VAL A 636 36.17 -0.09 -16.37
CA VAL A 636 36.91 -0.09 -17.62
C VAL A 636 37.71 -1.37 -17.71
N VAL A 637 37.70 -2.02 -18.87
CA VAL A 637 38.56 -3.17 -19.16
C VAL A 637 39.89 -2.65 -19.71
N SER A 638 40.98 -2.91 -19.03
CA SER A 638 42.32 -2.52 -19.50
C SER A 638 43.35 -3.54 -19.08
N ASN A 639 44.23 -3.94 -20.02
CA ASN A 639 45.30 -4.91 -19.78
C ASN A 639 44.84 -6.23 -19.15
N GLY A 640 43.63 -6.71 -19.50
CA GLY A 640 43.08 -7.94 -18.94
C GLY A 640 42.67 -7.83 -17.47
N MET A 641 42.38 -6.63 -16.97
CA MET A 641 41.84 -6.38 -15.63
C MET A 641 40.69 -5.37 -15.67
N LEU A 642 39.78 -5.49 -14.70
CA LEU A 642 38.76 -4.47 -14.44
C LEU A 642 39.35 -3.39 -13.55
N ARG A 643 39.29 -2.14 -14.00
CA ARG A 643 39.66 -0.97 -13.20
C ARG A 643 38.45 -0.06 -12.99
N PRO A 644 38.37 0.65 -11.85
CA PRO A 644 37.37 1.69 -11.71
C PRO A 644 37.61 2.79 -12.76
N PRO A 645 36.54 3.35 -13.35
CA PRO A 645 36.67 4.45 -14.30
C PRO A 645 37.24 5.69 -13.61
N ASN A 646 38.15 6.38 -14.30
CA ASN A 646 38.67 7.67 -13.90
C ASN A 646 38.00 8.76 -14.76
N PRO A 647 37.16 9.65 -14.17
CA PRO A 647 36.38 10.63 -14.95
C PRO A 647 37.19 11.52 -15.88
N LEU A 648 38.47 11.74 -15.58
CA LEU A 648 39.37 12.60 -16.37
C LEU A 648 40.09 11.86 -17.52
N GLN A 649 40.01 10.53 -17.57
CA GLN A 649 40.78 9.68 -18.48
C GLN A 649 39.94 8.65 -19.25
N VAL A 650 38.67 8.48 -18.90
CA VAL A 650 37.79 7.52 -19.58
C VAL A 650 37.30 8.14 -20.87
N ASP A 651 37.50 7.40 -21.96
CA ASP A 651 36.90 7.72 -23.26
C ASP A 651 35.70 6.79 -23.50
N TYR A 652 34.49 7.32 -23.43
CA TYR A 652 33.26 6.53 -23.57
C TYR A 652 33.02 5.98 -24.99
N GLN A 653 33.81 6.41 -25.99
CA GLN A 653 33.71 5.92 -27.36
C GLN A 653 34.72 4.82 -27.66
N GLU A 654 35.93 4.93 -27.10
CA GLU A 654 37.05 4.03 -27.41
C GLU A 654 37.36 3.02 -26.30
N ASP A 655 37.07 3.33 -25.03
CA ASP A 655 37.30 2.39 -23.92
C ASP A 655 36.20 1.33 -23.85
N GLU A 656 36.59 0.07 -23.59
CA GLU A 656 35.65 -1.01 -23.32
C GLU A 656 35.10 -0.89 -21.87
N LEU A 657 33.83 -0.52 -21.76
CA LEU A 657 33.11 -0.32 -20.51
C LEU A 657 32.18 -1.50 -20.20
N VAL A 658 32.14 -1.92 -18.94
CA VAL A 658 31.38 -3.09 -18.51
C VAL A 658 30.62 -2.76 -17.24
N VAL A 659 29.35 -3.11 -17.19
CA VAL A 659 28.53 -2.95 -15.98
C VAL A 659 28.93 -3.98 -14.93
N THR A 660 29.42 -3.51 -13.80
CA THR A 660 29.89 -4.36 -12.69
C THR A 660 29.35 -3.92 -11.34
N PHE A 661 28.91 -2.67 -11.22
CA PHE A 661 28.56 -2.00 -9.97
C PHE A 661 29.67 -1.98 -8.90
N GLU A 662 30.92 -2.31 -9.24
CA GLU A 662 32.01 -2.45 -8.24
C GLU A 662 32.25 -1.16 -7.44
N GLY A 663 32.10 0.01 -8.07
CA GLY A 663 32.20 1.29 -7.37
C GLY A 663 31.09 1.45 -6.32
N MET A 664 29.85 1.08 -6.65
CA MET A 664 28.75 1.08 -5.68
C MET A 664 28.97 0.04 -4.59
N LEU A 665 29.32 -1.19 -4.93
CA LEU A 665 29.37 -2.31 -3.99
C LEU A 665 30.50 -2.16 -2.97
N ASN A 666 31.64 -1.59 -3.37
CA ASN A 666 32.81 -1.46 -2.48
C ASN A 666 32.92 -0.09 -1.81
N ARG A 667 32.45 0.99 -2.43
CA ARG A 667 32.63 2.36 -1.91
C ARG A 667 31.39 2.93 -1.26
N SER A 668 30.20 2.39 -1.54
CA SER A 668 28.95 2.88 -0.98
C SER A 668 28.45 2.01 0.18
N GLN A 669 27.57 2.56 1.00
CA GLN A 669 26.85 1.81 2.04
C GLN A 669 25.62 1.06 1.49
N PHE A 670 25.48 0.90 0.18
CA PHE A 670 24.28 0.35 -0.45
C PHE A 670 23.94 -1.07 0.05
N LEU A 671 24.89 -2.01 0.07
CA LEU A 671 24.61 -3.40 0.45
C LEU A 671 24.22 -3.55 1.93
N PRO A 672 24.94 -2.97 2.90
CA PRO A 672 24.49 -2.98 4.29
C PRO A 672 23.10 -2.36 4.46
N LYS A 673 22.84 -1.23 3.79
CA LYS A 673 21.54 -0.55 3.82
C LYS A 673 20.41 -1.43 3.28
N MET A 674 20.65 -2.09 2.15
CA MET A 674 19.71 -3.02 1.52
C MET A 674 19.45 -4.23 2.41
N HIS A 675 20.49 -4.84 2.98
CA HIS A 675 20.35 -5.97 3.89
C HIS A 675 19.50 -5.61 5.12
N THR A 676 19.80 -4.49 5.78
CA THR A 676 19.03 -4.00 6.93
C THR A 676 17.57 -3.72 6.56
N MET A 677 17.31 -3.11 5.41
CA MET A 677 15.96 -2.84 4.93
C MET A 677 15.16 -4.14 4.72
N LEU A 678 15.75 -5.13 4.04
CA LEU A 678 15.11 -6.44 3.83
C LEU A 678 14.82 -7.17 5.14
N GLN A 679 15.76 -7.14 6.09
CA GLN A 679 15.59 -7.76 7.41
C GLN A 679 14.46 -7.08 8.22
N ILE A 680 14.40 -5.74 8.20
CA ILE A 680 13.31 -5.00 8.86
C ILE A 680 11.97 -5.39 8.24
N LEU A 681 11.86 -5.36 6.92
CA LEU A 681 10.62 -5.70 6.23
C LEU A 681 10.22 -7.15 6.50
N GLN A 682 11.12 -8.13 6.32
CA GLN A 682 10.84 -9.54 6.63
C GLN A 682 10.37 -9.74 8.07
N ASN A 683 11.03 -9.11 9.04
CA ASN A 683 10.69 -9.25 10.46
C ASN A 683 9.32 -8.63 10.80
N LYS A 684 8.99 -7.47 10.22
CA LYS A 684 7.69 -6.82 10.48
C LYS A 684 6.55 -7.50 9.71
N PHE A 685 6.78 -7.92 8.47
CA PHE A 685 5.81 -8.69 7.67
C PHE A 685 5.64 -10.13 8.16
N LYS A 686 6.59 -10.67 8.95
CA LYS A 686 6.64 -12.05 9.46
C LYS A 686 6.71 -13.13 8.38
N VAL A 687 6.90 -12.71 7.13
CA VAL A 687 7.10 -13.56 5.96
C VAL A 687 8.23 -12.97 5.14
N PRO A 688 8.97 -13.78 4.36
CA PRO A 688 9.92 -13.24 3.40
C PRO A 688 9.20 -12.30 2.44
N VAL A 689 9.88 -11.22 2.05
CA VAL A 689 9.42 -10.19 1.13
C VAL A 689 10.31 -10.11 -0.11
N ASP A 690 9.71 -9.69 -1.22
CA ASP A 690 10.42 -9.18 -2.39
C ASP A 690 10.07 -7.71 -2.64
N VAL A 691 11.08 -6.95 -3.04
CA VAL A 691 11.07 -5.49 -3.13
C VAL A 691 11.60 -5.07 -4.50
N GLU A 692 10.83 -4.28 -5.23
CA GLU A 692 11.30 -3.56 -6.42
C GLU A 692 11.75 -2.15 -6.02
N PHE A 693 12.89 -1.72 -6.51
CA PHE A 693 13.45 -0.41 -6.20
C PHE A 693 14.15 0.23 -7.41
N ALA A 694 14.32 1.54 -7.33
CA ALA A 694 15.14 2.31 -8.25
C ALA A 694 15.92 3.40 -7.50
N SER A 695 17.00 3.86 -8.13
CA SER A 695 17.82 4.97 -7.65
C SER A 695 18.11 5.92 -8.80
N ASP A 696 17.81 7.20 -8.61
CA ASP A 696 18.22 8.27 -9.53
C ASP A 696 19.72 8.63 -9.38
N GLY A 697 20.45 7.89 -8.51
CA GLY A 697 21.83 8.14 -8.13
C GLY A 697 21.97 8.96 -6.84
N LYS A 698 20.95 9.71 -6.45
CA LYS A 698 20.95 10.50 -5.21
C LYS A 698 20.10 9.86 -4.13
N ASP A 699 18.88 9.50 -4.49
CA ASP A 699 17.84 9.04 -3.60
C ASP A 699 17.44 7.59 -3.94
N PHE A 700 17.02 6.84 -2.92
CA PHE A 700 16.55 5.46 -3.06
C PHE A 700 15.01 5.44 -3.00
N TYR A 701 14.39 4.81 -3.99
CA TYR A 701 12.95 4.75 -4.14
C TYR A 701 12.43 3.32 -4.06
N LEU A 702 11.44 3.12 -3.20
CA LEU A 702 10.65 1.89 -3.13
C LEU A 702 9.56 1.96 -4.20
N LEU A 703 9.53 0.97 -5.10
CA LEU A 703 8.56 0.89 -6.19
C LEU A 703 7.48 -0.17 -5.92
N GLN A 704 7.87 -1.29 -5.33
CA GLN A 704 6.96 -2.37 -4.95
C GLN A 704 7.49 -3.09 -3.71
N CYS A 705 6.60 -3.57 -2.85
CA CYS A 705 6.92 -4.49 -1.77
C CYS A 705 5.76 -5.45 -1.61
N ARG A 706 6.03 -6.76 -1.61
CA ARG A 706 5.01 -7.77 -1.37
C ARG A 706 5.61 -8.96 -0.61
N PRO A 707 4.77 -9.79 0.02
CA PRO A 707 5.19 -11.09 0.48
C PRO A 707 5.80 -11.89 -0.67
N GLN A 708 7.01 -12.39 -0.47
CA GLN A 708 7.70 -13.23 -1.44
C GLN A 708 6.85 -14.48 -1.64
N SER A 709 6.17 -14.48 -2.78
CA SER A 709 5.26 -15.54 -3.14
C SER A 709 6.05 -16.83 -3.35
N TYR A 710 5.83 -17.80 -2.47
CA TYR A 710 6.13 -19.18 -2.81
C TYR A 710 5.13 -19.57 -3.91
N THR A 711 5.59 -19.67 -5.15
CA THR A 711 4.85 -20.45 -6.15
C THR A 711 4.55 -21.81 -5.50
N LYS A 712 3.38 -22.43 -5.68
CA LYS A 712 3.15 -23.82 -5.18
C LYS A 712 4.21 -24.81 -5.72
N GLN A 713 4.97 -24.42 -6.74
CA GLN A 713 6.17 -25.12 -7.22
C GLN A 713 7.45 -24.87 -6.40
N ASN A 714 7.47 -23.97 -5.42
CA ASN A 714 8.60 -23.60 -4.54
C ASN A 714 8.30 -23.83 -3.06
N THR A 715 7.10 -24.30 -2.72
CA THR A 715 6.81 -24.84 -1.39
C THR A 715 7.42 -26.23 -1.29
N ALA A 716 7.94 -26.60 -0.12
CA ALA A 716 8.31 -27.99 0.14
C ALA A 716 7.04 -28.84 -0.03
N ASP A 717 6.96 -29.60 -1.11
CA ASP A 717 5.83 -30.52 -1.32
C ASP A 717 5.96 -31.65 -0.28
N ALA A 718 4.82 -32.12 0.23
CA ALA A 718 4.83 -33.18 1.22
C ALA A 718 5.23 -34.49 0.54
N ILE A 719 6.52 -34.84 0.59
CA ILE A 719 7.00 -36.15 0.16
C ILE A 719 6.28 -37.21 1.02
N PRO A 720 5.53 -38.15 0.41
CA PRO A 720 4.85 -39.20 1.16
C PRO A 720 5.83 -39.93 2.10
N LYS A 721 5.45 -40.14 3.36
CA LYS A 721 6.36 -40.69 4.39
C LYS A 721 6.70 -42.18 4.19
N ASN A 722 5.90 -42.91 3.39
CA ASN A 722 6.00 -44.36 3.20
C ASN A 722 6.14 -44.71 1.71
N ILE A 723 7.12 -44.12 1.01
CA ILE A 723 7.45 -44.55 -0.35
C ILE A 723 8.28 -45.85 -0.24
N PRO A 724 7.86 -46.96 -0.87
CA PRO A 724 8.68 -48.17 -0.95
C PRO A 724 10.06 -47.86 -1.53
N ALA A 725 11.13 -48.44 -0.97
CA ALA A 725 12.50 -48.12 -1.35
C ALA A 725 12.80 -48.40 -2.84
N ASP A 726 12.13 -49.38 -3.42
CA ASP A 726 12.16 -49.74 -4.84
C ASP A 726 11.51 -48.69 -5.76
N ARG A 727 10.63 -47.83 -5.22
CA ARG A 727 9.99 -46.72 -5.95
C ARG A 727 10.71 -45.37 -5.81
N VAL A 728 11.86 -45.34 -5.11
CA VAL A 728 12.67 -44.13 -4.94
C VAL A 728 13.84 -44.17 -5.92
N VAL A 729 13.81 -43.30 -6.94
CA VAL A 729 14.91 -43.19 -7.92
C VAL A 729 16.13 -42.51 -7.30
N PHE A 730 15.95 -41.41 -6.56
CA PHE A 730 17.01 -40.80 -5.77
C PHE A 730 16.49 -40.03 -4.56
N SER A 731 17.36 -39.81 -3.58
CA SER A 731 17.15 -38.91 -2.44
C SER A 731 18.33 -37.95 -2.35
N ALA A 732 18.08 -36.70 -1.98
CA ALA A 732 19.12 -35.70 -1.75
C ALA A 732 18.68 -34.73 -0.64
N SER A 733 19.64 -34.19 0.13
CA SER A 733 19.36 -33.32 1.28
C SER A 733 20.18 -32.03 1.38
N LYS A 734 21.20 -31.84 0.52
CA LYS A 734 22.13 -30.68 0.60
C LYS A 734 22.00 -29.77 -0.62
N HIS A 735 21.94 -28.45 -0.38
CA HIS A 735 21.96 -27.40 -1.41
C HIS A 735 20.85 -27.51 -2.47
N ILE A 736 19.68 -28.01 -2.06
CA ILE A 736 18.50 -28.16 -2.93
C ILE A 736 17.62 -26.92 -2.81
N SER A 737 17.12 -26.45 -3.95
CA SER A 737 16.07 -25.43 -4.00
C SER A 737 14.70 -26.09 -3.84
N ASN A 738 13.77 -25.46 -3.12
CA ASN A 738 12.43 -26.02 -3.01
C ASN A 738 11.76 -25.98 -4.40
N GLY A 739 11.04 -27.04 -4.76
CA GLY A 739 10.74 -27.30 -6.17
C GLY A 739 9.70 -28.40 -6.40
N ARG A 740 8.76 -28.16 -7.30
CA ARG A 740 8.05 -29.21 -8.05
C ARG A 740 8.34 -29.03 -9.54
N VAL A 741 8.78 -30.10 -10.19
CA VAL A 741 8.91 -30.15 -11.65
C VAL A 741 7.59 -30.63 -12.27
N PRO A 742 7.24 -30.19 -13.50
CA PRO A 742 6.10 -30.74 -14.23
C PRO A 742 6.19 -32.28 -14.35
N PRO A 743 5.07 -32.99 -14.58
CA PRO A 743 5.11 -34.43 -14.83
C PRO A 743 6.14 -34.77 -15.91
N LEU A 744 7.15 -35.53 -15.50
CA LEU A 744 8.25 -35.94 -16.35
C LEU A 744 7.84 -37.21 -17.10
N ARG A 745 8.24 -37.27 -18.36
CA ARG A 745 8.10 -38.47 -19.19
C ARG A 745 9.44 -39.15 -19.41
N PHE A 746 10.51 -38.39 -19.61
CA PHE A 746 11.82 -38.98 -19.94
C PHE A 746 12.92 -38.65 -18.93
N VAL A 747 13.82 -39.58 -18.70
CA VAL A 747 15.12 -39.36 -18.06
C VAL A 747 16.22 -39.57 -19.10
N VAL A 748 17.09 -38.59 -19.26
CA VAL A 748 18.35 -38.74 -20.01
C VAL A 748 19.47 -38.81 -18.99
N TYR A 749 20.11 -39.96 -18.90
CA TYR A 749 21.17 -40.24 -17.94
C TYR A 749 22.49 -40.51 -18.65
N VAL A 750 23.52 -39.75 -18.30
CA VAL A 750 24.91 -40.00 -18.70
C VAL A 750 25.57 -40.75 -17.56
N ASP A 751 25.97 -41.99 -17.80
CA ASP A 751 26.63 -42.85 -16.82
C ASP A 751 28.02 -42.27 -16.45
N PRO A 752 28.28 -41.93 -15.17
CA PRO A 752 29.59 -41.47 -14.74
C PRO A 752 30.73 -42.44 -15.06
N GLU A 753 30.53 -43.75 -14.88
CA GLU A 753 31.60 -44.74 -15.09
C GLU A 753 31.84 -44.98 -16.58
N GLY A 754 30.76 -45.07 -17.36
CA GLY A 754 30.81 -45.12 -18.83
C GLY A 754 31.50 -43.88 -19.42
N TYR A 755 31.15 -42.68 -18.94
CA TYR A 755 31.74 -41.42 -19.41
C TYR A 755 33.23 -41.31 -19.05
N ASP A 756 33.63 -41.68 -17.83
CA ASP A 756 35.04 -41.72 -17.40
C ASP A 756 35.88 -42.70 -18.22
N SER A 757 35.27 -43.77 -18.75
CA SER A 757 35.95 -44.80 -19.54
C SER A 757 36.23 -44.39 -20.99
N LEU A 758 35.64 -43.28 -21.46
CA LEU A 758 35.89 -42.73 -22.79
C LEU A 758 37.35 -42.27 -22.90
N GLY A 759 38.08 -42.87 -23.84
CA GLY A 759 39.53 -42.66 -23.96
C GLY A 759 39.90 -41.37 -24.70
N SER A 760 38.98 -40.83 -25.50
CA SER A 760 39.23 -39.69 -26.38
C SER A 760 38.36 -38.47 -26.04
N LYS A 761 38.94 -37.28 -26.24
CA LYS A 761 38.20 -36.00 -26.12
C LYS A 761 37.07 -35.89 -27.15
N GLU A 762 37.22 -36.52 -28.31
CA GLU A 762 36.24 -36.51 -29.39
C GLU A 762 34.96 -37.26 -28.98
N GLU A 763 35.08 -38.46 -28.41
CA GLU A 763 33.93 -39.23 -27.90
C GLU A 763 33.17 -38.47 -26.78
N MET A 764 33.89 -37.77 -25.90
CA MET A 764 33.25 -36.94 -24.86
C MET A 764 32.49 -35.74 -25.44
N LEU A 765 32.98 -35.14 -26.55
CA LEU A 765 32.27 -34.08 -27.26
C LEU A 765 31.06 -34.62 -28.03
N GLU A 766 31.12 -35.86 -28.52
CA GLU A 766 29.97 -36.53 -29.13
C GLU A 766 28.83 -36.72 -28.12
N VAL A 767 29.14 -37.07 -26.86
CA VAL A 767 28.13 -37.12 -25.78
C VAL A 767 27.40 -35.77 -25.66
N ALA A 768 28.11 -34.65 -25.66
CA ALA A 768 27.48 -33.32 -25.62
C ALA A 768 26.62 -33.05 -26.87
N SER A 769 27.04 -33.52 -28.05
CA SER A 769 26.26 -33.45 -29.29
C SER A 769 24.97 -34.27 -29.21
N VAL A 770 25.04 -35.49 -28.66
CA VAL A 770 23.88 -36.36 -28.40
C VAL A 770 22.89 -35.67 -27.47
N ILE A 771 23.35 -35.12 -26.35
CA ILE A 771 22.50 -34.35 -25.44
C ILE A 771 21.83 -33.19 -26.17
N GLY A 772 22.57 -32.45 -27.01
CA GLY A 772 22.01 -31.35 -27.80
C GLY A 772 20.95 -31.79 -28.82
N LYS A 773 21.11 -32.96 -29.43
CA LYS A 773 20.10 -33.56 -30.33
C LYS A 773 18.87 -34.02 -29.56
N LEU A 774 19.05 -34.73 -28.44
CA LEU A 774 17.95 -35.17 -27.57
C LEU A 774 17.15 -33.98 -27.02
N ASN A 775 17.82 -32.89 -26.63
CA ASN A 775 17.16 -31.67 -26.18
C ASN A 775 16.23 -31.05 -27.24
N LYS A 776 16.50 -31.26 -28.53
CA LYS A 776 15.62 -30.81 -29.64
C LYS A 776 14.50 -31.80 -29.94
N LEU A 777 14.76 -33.11 -29.78
CA LEU A 777 13.81 -34.17 -30.11
C LEU A 777 12.76 -34.40 -29.01
N LEU A 778 13.16 -34.29 -27.74
CA LEU A 778 12.29 -34.57 -26.59
C LEU A 778 11.29 -33.42 -26.36
N PRO A 779 10.07 -33.72 -25.87
CA PRO A 779 9.07 -32.70 -25.59
C PRO A 779 9.56 -31.69 -24.55
N ARG A 780 9.38 -30.40 -24.86
CA ARG A 780 9.81 -29.29 -23.99
C ARG A 780 9.24 -29.43 -22.57
N ARG A 781 10.10 -29.29 -21.55
CA ARG A 781 9.80 -29.42 -20.12
C ARG A 781 9.16 -30.74 -19.69
N LYS A 782 9.39 -31.83 -20.41
CA LYS A 782 8.95 -33.18 -20.01
C LYS A 782 10.09 -34.17 -19.78
N PHE A 783 11.32 -33.69 -19.66
CA PHE A 783 12.48 -34.55 -19.41
C PHE A 783 13.49 -33.90 -18.47
N ILE A 784 14.31 -34.75 -17.83
CA ILE A 784 15.43 -34.34 -17.00
C ILE A 784 16.75 -34.86 -17.57
N LEU A 785 17.81 -34.12 -17.28
CA LEU A 785 19.18 -34.49 -17.61
C LEU A 785 19.88 -34.87 -16.30
N MET A 786 20.54 -36.02 -16.28
CA MET A 786 21.31 -36.52 -15.15
C MET A 786 22.70 -36.93 -15.62
N GLY A 787 23.77 -36.55 -14.93
CA GLY A 787 25.09 -37.05 -15.31
C GLY A 787 26.25 -36.57 -14.45
N PRO A 788 27.50 -36.95 -14.80
CA PRO A 788 28.66 -36.76 -13.95
C PRO A 788 29.08 -35.29 -13.86
N GLY A 789 29.43 -34.88 -12.63
CA GLY A 789 30.14 -33.64 -12.31
C GLY A 789 29.58 -32.38 -12.98
N ARG A 790 30.45 -31.44 -13.35
CA ARG A 790 30.05 -30.11 -13.83
C ARG A 790 29.70 -30.09 -15.30
N TRP A 791 28.46 -29.75 -15.63
CA TRP A 791 28.01 -29.51 -17.00
C TRP A 791 28.37 -28.10 -17.46
N GLY A 792 28.79 -27.95 -18.71
CA GLY A 792 29.19 -26.65 -19.26
C GLY A 792 30.61 -26.18 -18.92
N SER A 793 31.46 -27.07 -18.42
CA SER A 793 32.90 -26.82 -18.29
C SER A 793 33.59 -26.71 -19.66
N ARG A 794 34.31 -25.61 -19.88
CA ARG A 794 35.21 -25.41 -21.05
C ARG A 794 36.62 -26.01 -20.86
N GLY A 795 36.98 -26.35 -19.62
CA GLY A 795 38.31 -26.84 -19.24
C GLY A 795 38.38 -28.36 -19.13
N ASP A 796 38.01 -28.88 -17.96
CA ASP A 796 38.23 -30.29 -17.60
C ASP A 796 37.04 -31.18 -17.99
N ILE A 797 36.94 -31.51 -19.29
CA ILE A 797 35.86 -32.33 -19.89
C ILE A 797 35.78 -33.73 -19.27
N LYS A 798 36.86 -34.21 -18.63
CA LYS A 798 36.87 -35.49 -17.93
C LYS A 798 36.05 -35.50 -16.65
N LEU A 799 35.75 -34.32 -16.09
CA LEU A 799 35.07 -34.17 -14.82
C LEU A 799 33.61 -33.72 -14.97
N GLY A 800 33.10 -33.65 -16.20
CA GLY A 800 31.69 -33.40 -16.49
C GLY A 800 31.40 -33.14 -17.95
N VAL A 801 30.11 -33.06 -18.30
CA VAL A 801 29.68 -33.04 -19.70
C VAL A 801 29.83 -31.63 -20.31
N SER A 802 30.59 -31.51 -21.41
CA SER A 802 30.87 -30.22 -22.06
C SER A 802 29.72 -29.75 -22.96
N VAL A 803 28.57 -29.42 -22.36
CA VAL A 803 27.40 -28.89 -23.06
C VAL A 803 27.30 -27.36 -23.00
N THR A 804 26.75 -26.75 -24.02
CA THR A 804 26.31 -25.34 -23.98
C THR A 804 24.88 -25.24 -23.49
N TYR A 805 24.49 -24.05 -23.02
CA TYR A 805 23.10 -23.76 -22.64
C TYR A 805 22.08 -24.15 -23.72
N SER A 806 22.36 -23.82 -24.99
CA SER A 806 21.51 -24.16 -26.14
C SER A 806 21.29 -25.67 -26.34
N GLN A 807 22.14 -26.51 -25.76
CA GLN A 807 22.02 -27.96 -25.83
C GLN A 807 21.17 -28.55 -24.69
N ILE A 808 20.73 -27.75 -23.71
CA ILE A 808 19.96 -28.24 -22.56
C ILE A 808 18.72 -27.39 -22.22
N ASN A 809 18.46 -26.33 -22.98
CA ASN A 809 17.44 -25.31 -22.67
C ASN A 809 15.98 -25.82 -22.61
N ASN A 810 15.67 -27.00 -23.15
CA ASN A 810 14.32 -27.57 -23.13
C ASN A 810 14.06 -28.51 -21.94
N CYS A 811 15.09 -28.88 -21.17
CA CYS A 811 14.92 -29.79 -20.02
C CYS A 811 14.20 -29.10 -18.84
N SER A 812 13.56 -29.88 -17.98
CA SER A 812 12.93 -29.36 -16.75
C SER A 812 13.90 -29.23 -15.60
N MET A 813 14.88 -30.13 -15.53
CA MET A 813 15.85 -30.19 -14.45
C MET A 813 17.17 -30.78 -14.94
N LEU A 814 18.27 -30.24 -14.44
CA LEU A 814 19.60 -30.79 -14.53
C LEU A 814 20.03 -31.30 -13.15
N ILE A 815 20.36 -32.58 -13.08
CA ILE A 815 20.92 -33.24 -11.90
C ILE A 815 22.39 -33.55 -12.16
N GLU A 816 23.25 -32.98 -11.34
CA GLU A 816 24.68 -33.26 -11.42
C GLU A 816 25.11 -34.20 -10.31
N ILE A 817 25.73 -35.30 -10.72
CA ILE A 817 26.08 -36.41 -9.85
C ILE A 817 27.55 -36.28 -9.45
N SER A 818 27.78 -36.13 -8.15
CA SER A 818 29.09 -36.10 -7.53
C SER A 818 29.32 -37.43 -6.80
N LYS A 819 30.33 -38.18 -7.26
CA LYS A 819 30.83 -39.42 -6.64
C LYS A 819 32.30 -39.24 -6.28
N LYS A 820 32.68 -39.44 -5.02
CA LYS A 820 34.03 -39.24 -4.52
C LYS A 820 34.95 -40.34 -5.04
N LYS A 821 36.05 -39.95 -5.69
CA LYS A 821 37.09 -40.87 -6.18
C LYS A 821 38.37 -40.61 -5.38
N GLY A 822 38.66 -41.46 -4.38
CA GLY A 822 39.79 -41.27 -3.46
C GLY A 822 39.63 -40.02 -2.58
N ASN A 823 40.59 -39.08 -2.62
CA ASN A 823 40.50 -37.79 -1.93
C ASN A 823 39.82 -36.68 -2.74
N TYR A 824 39.42 -36.96 -3.99
CA TYR A 824 38.90 -35.95 -4.91
C TYR A 824 37.36 -36.01 -5.00
N LYS A 825 36.71 -34.85 -4.88
CA LYS A 825 35.27 -34.66 -5.04
C LYS A 825 35.05 -33.82 -6.31
N PRO A 826 34.30 -34.29 -7.32
CA PRO A 826 34.03 -33.52 -8.52
C PRO A 826 33.37 -32.19 -8.18
N ASP A 827 33.90 -31.09 -8.74
CA ASP A 827 33.24 -29.79 -8.69
C ASP A 827 31.93 -29.85 -9.49
N LEU A 828 30.92 -29.16 -8.98
CA LEU A 828 29.60 -29.06 -9.60
C LEU A 828 29.42 -27.67 -10.23
N SER A 829 28.43 -27.50 -11.10
CA SER A 829 28.02 -26.21 -11.67
C SER A 829 27.48 -25.25 -10.63
N PHE A 830 27.17 -25.74 -9.44
CA PHE A 830 26.85 -24.93 -8.27
C PHE A 830 27.93 -23.87 -8.02
N GLY A 831 27.55 -22.58 -8.09
CA GLY A 831 28.53 -21.49 -7.93
C GLY A 831 29.19 -21.01 -9.20
N THR A 832 28.70 -21.43 -10.37
CA THR A 832 29.33 -21.14 -11.64
C THR A 832 28.42 -20.37 -12.58
N HIS A 833 28.98 -19.76 -13.62
CA HIS A 833 28.21 -19.05 -14.63
C HIS A 833 27.13 -19.90 -15.31
N PHE A 834 27.38 -21.20 -15.46
CA PHE A 834 26.41 -22.13 -16.03
C PHE A 834 25.17 -22.27 -15.14
N PHE A 835 25.32 -22.12 -13.82
CA PHE A 835 24.18 -22.07 -12.91
C PHE A 835 23.31 -20.83 -13.14
N GLN A 836 23.90 -19.67 -13.45
CA GLN A 836 23.13 -18.48 -13.81
C GLN A 836 22.34 -18.71 -15.11
N ASP A 837 22.93 -19.35 -16.12
CA ASP A 837 22.22 -19.76 -17.34
C ASP A 837 20.99 -20.66 -17.05
N LEU A 838 21.14 -21.62 -16.13
CA LEU A 838 20.03 -22.50 -15.72
C LEU A 838 18.91 -21.73 -15.01
N VAL A 839 19.28 -20.80 -14.12
CA VAL A 839 18.34 -19.99 -13.36
C VAL A 839 17.53 -19.07 -14.26
N GLU A 840 18.18 -18.33 -15.17
CA GLU A 840 17.49 -17.44 -16.11
C GLU A 840 16.59 -18.25 -17.06
N ALA A 841 17.03 -19.44 -17.45
CA ALA A 841 16.24 -20.35 -18.28
C ALA A 841 15.16 -21.12 -17.51
N SER A 842 14.98 -20.90 -16.19
CA SER A 842 14.01 -21.65 -15.38
C SER A 842 14.19 -23.17 -15.43
N ILE A 843 15.42 -23.64 -15.60
CA ILE A 843 15.80 -25.05 -15.46
C ILE A 843 16.14 -25.30 -13.99
N ARG A 844 15.52 -26.31 -13.38
CA ARG A 844 15.87 -26.67 -11.99
C ARG A 844 17.24 -27.29 -11.94
N TYR A 845 17.98 -26.99 -10.88
CA TYR A 845 19.30 -27.53 -10.65
C TYR A 845 19.30 -28.33 -9.34
N LEU A 846 19.84 -29.55 -9.38
CA LEU A 846 19.96 -30.42 -8.21
C LEU A 846 21.36 -31.05 -8.16
N PRO A 847 22.16 -30.76 -7.12
CA PRO A 847 23.40 -31.49 -6.88
C PRO A 847 23.10 -32.80 -6.12
N LEU A 848 23.46 -33.93 -6.71
CA LEU A 848 23.30 -35.26 -6.10
C LEU A 848 24.66 -35.77 -5.61
N PHE A 849 24.85 -35.81 -4.29
CA PHE A 849 26.09 -36.29 -3.66
C PHE A 849 25.92 -37.74 -3.21
N LEU A 850 26.52 -38.70 -3.91
CA LEU A 850 26.28 -40.13 -3.62
C LEU A 850 26.97 -40.65 -2.35
N ASP A 851 27.94 -39.90 -1.81
CA ASP A 851 28.76 -40.32 -0.67
C ASP A 851 28.24 -39.85 0.71
N GLU A 852 27.00 -39.35 0.78
CA GLU A 852 26.40 -38.74 1.98
C GLU A 852 25.32 -39.64 2.60
N GLU A 853 25.22 -39.70 3.94
CA GLU A 853 24.35 -40.62 4.70
C GLU A 853 22.84 -40.54 4.37
N HIS A 854 22.38 -39.47 3.72
CA HIS A 854 20.96 -39.23 3.38
C HIS A 854 20.71 -39.09 1.88
N SER A 855 21.67 -39.50 1.06
CA SER A 855 21.58 -39.46 -0.40
C SER A 855 21.60 -40.88 -0.94
N SER A 856 20.69 -41.19 -1.85
CA SER A 856 20.59 -42.50 -2.50
C SER A 856 20.30 -42.32 -3.98
N PHE A 857 20.73 -43.27 -4.81
CA PHE A 857 20.44 -43.29 -6.24
C PHE A 857 20.26 -44.74 -6.68
N ASN A 858 19.08 -45.08 -7.19
CA ASN A 858 18.76 -46.39 -7.74
C ASN A 858 19.19 -46.40 -9.22
N GLU A 859 20.48 -46.65 -9.45
CA GLU A 859 21.05 -46.66 -10.79
C GLU A 859 20.52 -47.82 -11.65
N SER A 860 20.18 -48.95 -11.02
CA SER A 860 19.55 -50.11 -11.69
C SER A 860 18.24 -49.75 -12.37
N PHE A 861 17.42 -48.86 -11.77
CA PHE A 861 16.18 -48.40 -12.40
C PHE A 861 16.42 -47.87 -13.82
N ILE A 862 17.50 -47.11 -14.05
CA ILE A 862 17.78 -46.54 -15.36
C ILE A 862 18.52 -47.54 -16.26
N LYS A 863 19.50 -48.28 -15.71
CA LYS A 863 20.35 -49.19 -16.50
C LYS A 863 19.63 -50.48 -16.95
N ASP A 864 18.66 -50.94 -16.18
CA ASP A 864 17.89 -52.16 -16.49
C ASP A 864 16.66 -51.86 -17.38
N SER A 865 16.24 -50.59 -17.46
CA SER A 865 15.14 -50.13 -18.32
C SER A 865 15.49 -50.15 -19.80
N SER A 866 14.48 -50.11 -20.67
CA SER A 866 14.69 -50.00 -22.11
C SER A 866 15.39 -48.69 -22.50
N ASN A 867 16.56 -48.76 -23.15
CA ASN A 867 17.30 -47.59 -23.61
C ASN A 867 16.87 -47.18 -25.02
N LEU A 868 16.08 -46.10 -25.10
CA LEU A 868 15.51 -45.55 -26.34
C LEU A 868 16.52 -44.77 -27.21
N LEU A 869 17.80 -44.69 -26.81
CA LEU A 869 18.81 -43.96 -27.58
C LEU A 869 18.93 -44.46 -29.02
N LEU A 870 18.92 -45.79 -29.22
CA LEU A 870 19.07 -46.39 -30.55
C LEU A 870 17.85 -46.13 -31.45
N ASP A 871 16.66 -46.04 -30.87
CA ASP A 871 15.43 -45.75 -31.60
C ASP A 871 15.37 -44.28 -32.05
N MET A 872 15.86 -43.37 -31.21
CA MET A 872 15.84 -41.93 -31.49
C MET A 872 17.04 -41.46 -32.32
N LEU A 873 18.22 -42.03 -32.08
CA LEU A 873 19.51 -41.58 -32.60
C LEU A 873 20.40 -42.79 -32.97
N PRO A 874 20.05 -43.55 -34.02
CA PRO A 874 20.74 -44.78 -34.39
C PRO A 874 22.21 -44.56 -34.79
N GLU A 875 22.57 -43.36 -35.26
CA GLU A 875 23.96 -43.03 -35.63
C GLU A 875 24.94 -43.00 -34.44
N TYR A 876 24.46 -42.98 -33.18
CA TYR A 876 25.31 -42.97 -31.97
C TYR A 876 25.28 -44.29 -31.20
N ALA A 877 25.11 -45.40 -31.91
CA ALA A 877 24.99 -46.72 -31.30
C ALA A 877 26.18 -47.13 -30.41
N HIS A 878 27.37 -46.61 -30.67
CA HIS A 878 28.57 -46.84 -29.85
C HIS A 878 28.48 -46.21 -28.45
N LEU A 879 27.65 -45.17 -28.27
CA LEU A 879 27.44 -44.49 -26.99
C LEU A 879 26.29 -45.10 -26.15
N ARG A 880 25.69 -46.21 -26.59
CA ARG A 880 24.53 -46.85 -25.90
C ARG A 880 24.81 -47.28 -24.46
N ASN A 881 26.08 -47.50 -24.11
CA ASN A 881 26.50 -47.88 -22.75
C ASN A 881 26.82 -46.66 -21.88
N VAL A 882 26.82 -45.45 -22.46
CA VAL A 882 27.18 -44.19 -21.80
C VAL A 882 25.95 -43.29 -21.63
N VAL A 883 25.09 -43.19 -22.65
CA VAL A 883 23.87 -42.37 -22.61
C VAL A 883 22.64 -43.27 -22.61
N TYR A 884 21.79 -43.10 -21.60
CA TYR A 884 20.55 -43.83 -21.40
C TYR A 884 19.37 -42.86 -21.55
N VAL A 885 18.40 -43.23 -22.38
CA VAL A 885 17.13 -42.49 -22.53
C VAL A 885 16.00 -43.42 -22.14
N THR A 886 15.34 -43.12 -21.02
CA THR A 886 14.29 -43.97 -20.44
C THR A 886 12.95 -43.22 -20.44
N ASP A 887 11.90 -43.86 -20.96
CA ASP A 887 10.51 -43.40 -20.75
C ASP A 887 10.01 -43.92 -19.40
N ILE A 888 9.76 -43.00 -18.48
CA ILE A 888 9.35 -43.31 -17.10
C ILE A 888 7.95 -43.92 -17.10
N TRP A 889 7.08 -43.54 -18.04
CA TRP A 889 5.68 -43.98 -17.99
C TRP A 889 5.55 -45.44 -18.41
N ASP A 890 6.32 -45.88 -19.41
CA ASP A 890 6.31 -47.28 -19.86
C ASP A 890 6.80 -48.23 -18.75
N GLU A 891 7.79 -47.80 -17.94
CA GLU A 891 8.36 -48.59 -16.83
C GLU A 891 7.46 -48.60 -15.57
N PHE A 892 6.63 -47.57 -15.37
CA PHE A 892 5.72 -47.48 -14.20
C PHE A 892 4.26 -47.86 -14.48
N GLU A 893 3.75 -47.72 -15.71
CA GLU A 893 2.42 -48.20 -16.13
C GLU A 893 2.44 -49.66 -16.63
N GLY A 894 3.61 -50.19 -16.95
CA GLY A 894 3.84 -51.59 -17.37
C GLY A 894 4.10 -52.60 -16.25
N GLY A 895 3.93 -52.23 -14.96
CA GLY A 895 4.24 -53.07 -13.79
C GLY A 895 3.09 -53.24 -12.80
#